data_AF-A0A1Y1NGN9-F1
#
_entry.id   AF-A0A1Y1NGN9-F1
#
_cell.length_a   1.000
_cell.length_b   1.000
_cell.length_c   1.000
_cell.angle_alpha   90.00
_cell.angle_beta   90.00
_cell.angle_gamma   90.00
#
_symmetry.space_group_name_H-M   'P 1'
#
loop_
_entity.id
_entity.type
_entity.pdbx_description
1 polymer ?
#
loop_
_entity_poly.entity_id
_entity_poly.type
_entity_poly.pdbx_seq_one_letter_code
_entity_poly.pdbx_strand_id
1 'polypeptide(L)'
;MGNTKSGCYDEVSVDPWWPEGSDQTPVMNEISTLHQKRVKLIAEKRQEMNNLREEVARLKEENERLIQNASFEVPGSELEQQLKDARSEIQAFEVERKEYSTHVTALKDIIAVSKQLLLMKEDQLKELTEQVDQNQKALSVNESSECARKEYEKQLKSFRQLKTLYEERQEAQRKENSELKTQINELTVDLNAQETTNAELRSRLAELEGEVSDKSDQIFNLDSQLGLSKADCRELQSQLAVINQLFSQILTGFNNGQEIDLDKLIRTLEENHDLLTDIASNEESDQALPKVLLDLVNQVNNESGEAGTSQRGETTALNSATEIVQNLPKVWRVLIELLSHQSAPVNELNESDACYKSVQTPTGPTLVLSVSKTFIRLKNLIVEKKALEKETNRLKQLNSHLENRLQDQEKRLEMVSSEVAKTWHVVGKMQKQHQMLHTQENILRYELAQKRKLLNELKEELEYCREKWMQAREKNSITEKQWKQLQSEFASRRKNDDFNNSGESGYSDERESSASDSEEDRAGILEVVQEEIANIEKQCKDDGEQAKHDDISNTYKRLEEHILETIKKTQSGEEFPEAETPEQVDEPAAAAATTSSHEEILSRKEARLRRLEEETKELVGIVVKNAFRGEEFCSKLNVLHDKYGGGSSQEEDSN
;
A
#
# COMPACT_ATOMS: atom_id res chain seq x y z
N MET A 1 -4.02 -7.52 -40.42
CA MET A 1 -5.10 -8.00 -41.32
C MET A 1 -4.72 -7.64 -42.75
N GLY A 2 -4.63 -8.62 -43.64
CA GLY A 2 -4.26 -8.39 -45.05
C GLY A 2 -3.71 -9.65 -45.71
N ASN A 3 -4.62 -10.52 -46.16
CA ASN A 3 -4.36 -11.72 -46.96
C ASN A 3 -3.48 -11.42 -48.19
N THR A 4 -2.41 -12.18 -48.38
CA THR A 4 -1.79 -12.36 -49.71
C THR A 4 -1.78 -13.85 -50.05
N LYS A 5 -2.66 -14.19 -51.01
CA LYS A 5 -2.79 -15.47 -51.69
C LYS A 5 -1.44 -15.95 -52.23
N SER A 6 -0.98 -17.08 -51.74
CA SER A 6 -0.01 -17.95 -52.42
C SER A 6 -0.73 -18.63 -53.58
N GLY A 7 -0.49 -18.15 -54.80
CA GLY A 7 -0.96 -18.79 -56.03
C GLY A 7 0.02 -19.89 -56.45
N CYS A 8 -0.43 -21.14 -56.39
CA CYS A 8 0.16 -22.28 -57.07
C CYS A 8 0.29 -21.98 -58.56
N TYR A 9 1.49 -22.16 -59.12
CA TYR A 9 1.65 -22.38 -60.55
C TYR A 9 1.80 -23.88 -60.75
N ASP A 10 0.70 -24.49 -61.18
CA ASP A 10 0.63 -25.86 -61.63
C ASP A 10 1.50 -26.07 -62.87
N GLU A 11 2.18 -27.21 -62.88
CA GLU A 11 2.86 -27.81 -64.02
C GLU A 11 1.85 -28.01 -65.16
N VAL A 12 1.94 -27.19 -66.20
CA VAL A 12 1.23 -27.44 -67.46
C VAL A 12 2.06 -28.42 -68.29
N SER A 13 1.60 -29.67 -68.27
CA SER A 13 1.95 -30.75 -69.18
C SER A 13 1.95 -30.27 -70.64
N VAL A 14 3.09 -30.41 -71.30
CA VAL A 14 3.27 -30.13 -72.72
C VAL A 14 2.81 -31.37 -73.50
N ASP A 15 1.59 -31.32 -74.05
CA ASP A 15 1.18 -32.26 -75.10
C ASP A 15 1.86 -31.88 -76.42
N PRO A 16 2.51 -32.82 -77.14
CA PRO A 16 3.16 -32.52 -78.41
C PRO A 16 2.16 -32.62 -79.56
N TRP A 17 1.76 -31.48 -80.10
CA TRP A 17 1.03 -31.38 -81.38
C TRP A 17 1.81 -30.48 -82.34
N TRP A 18 2.81 -31.03 -83.05
CA TRP A 18 3.26 -30.51 -84.34
C TRP A 18 3.76 -31.65 -85.25
N PRO A 19 3.35 -31.73 -86.53
CA PRO A 19 3.78 -32.79 -87.44
C PRO A 19 5.19 -32.53 -87.98
N GLU A 20 5.94 -33.61 -88.17
CA GLU A 20 7.28 -33.62 -88.78
C GLU A 20 7.26 -33.05 -90.21
N GLY A 21 8.19 -32.13 -90.49
CA GLY A 21 8.59 -31.75 -91.85
C GLY A 21 8.28 -30.31 -92.24
N SER A 22 9.18 -29.38 -91.90
CA SER A 22 9.54 -28.20 -92.73
C SER A 22 10.57 -27.33 -92.01
N ASP A 23 11.45 -26.70 -92.78
CA ASP A 23 12.60 -25.89 -92.35
C ASP A 23 12.29 -24.81 -91.28
N GLN A 24 12.43 -25.15 -89.99
CA GLN A 24 12.23 -24.21 -88.86
C GLN A 24 13.51 -23.78 -88.14
N THR A 25 14.70 -24.06 -88.68
CA THR A 25 15.97 -23.64 -88.06
C THR A 25 16.15 -22.11 -87.91
N PRO A 26 15.62 -21.23 -88.77
CA PRO A 26 15.69 -19.78 -88.55
C PRO A 26 14.74 -19.34 -87.42
N VAL A 27 13.52 -19.90 -87.41
CA VAL A 27 12.46 -19.53 -86.46
C VAL A 27 12.81 -19.98 -85.04
N MET A 28 13.39 -21.18 -84.88
CA MET A 28 13.84 -21.67 -83.58
C MET A 28 14.97 -20.82 -82.99
N ASN A 29 15.90 -20.37 -83.84
CA ASN A 29 16.98 -19.47 -83.43
C ASN A 29 16.42 -18.09 -83.06
N GLU A 30 15.48 -17.55 -83.83
CA GLU A 30 14.85 -16.26 -83.53
C GLU A 30 14.05 -16.30 -82.22
N ILE A 31 13.29 -17.38 -81.97
CA ILE A 31 12.60 -17.63 -80.69
C ILE A 31 13.61 -17.73 -79.54
N SER A 32 14.74 -18.42 -79.72
CA SER A 32 15.79 -18.52 -78.71
C SER A 32 16.41 -17.15 -78.39
N THR A 33 16.68 -16.32 -79.40
CA THR A 33 17.18 -14.96 -79.17
C THR A 33 16.16 -14.05 -78.48
N LEU A 34 14.86 -14.18 -78.81
CA LEU A 34 13.78 -13.46 -78.15
C LEU A 34 13.61 -13.93 -76.70
N HIS A 35 13.72 -15.23 -76.45
CA HIS A 35 13.70 -15.78 -75.09
C HIS A 35 14.89 -15.26 -74.27
N GLN A 36 16.09 -15.24 -74.85
CA GLN A 36 17.27 -14.72 -74.18
C GLN A 36 17.16 -13.20 -73.88
N LYS A 37 16.58 -12.42 -74.80
CA LYS A 37 16.25 -10.99 -74.57
C LYS A 37 15.22 -10.82 -73.45
N ARG A 38 14.18 -11.65 -73.42
CA ARG A 38 13.15 -11.65 -72.37
C ARG A 38 13.74 -12.02 -71.01
N VAL A 39 14.62 -13.01 -70.94
CA VAL A 39 15.32 -13.40 -69.70
C VAL A 39 16.22 -12.27 -69.20
N LYS A 40 16.98 -11.61 -70.08
CA LYS A 40 17.79 -10.44 -69.72
C LYS A 40 16.92 -9.30 -69.17
N LEU A 41 15.82 -8.97 -69.85
CA LEU A 41 14.90 -7.94 -69.41
C LEU A 41 14.27 -8.28 -68.05
N ILE A 42 13.92 -9.55 -67.80
CA ILE A 42 13.42 -10.01 -66.51
C ILE A 42 14.49 -9.90 -65.42
N ALA A 43 15.75 -10.20 -65.73
CA ALA A 43 16.85 -10.07 -64.79
C ALA A 43 17.11 -8.60 -64.42
N GLU A 44 17.11 -7.69 -65.40
CA GLU A 44 17.22 -6.24 -65.19
C GLU A 44 16.07 -5.71 -64.33
N LYS A 45 14.82 -6.09 -64.63
CA LYS A 45 13.66 -5.70 -63.82
C LYS A 45 13.70 -6.28 -62.40
N ARG A 46 14.25 -7.48 -62.21
CA ARG A 46 14.47 -8.05 -60.86
C ARG A 46 15.52 -7.27 -60.09
N GLN A 47 16.61 -6.85 -60.74
CA GLN A 47 17.64 -6.02 -60.11
C GLN A 47 17.09 -4.65 -59.73
N GLU A 48 16.33 -4.00 -60.62
CA GLU A 48 15.66 -2.72 -60.33
C GLU A 48 14.69 -2.85 -59.15
N MET A 49 13.91 -3.93 -59.09
CA MET A 49 13.03 -4.22 -57.95
C MET A 49 13.77 -4.48 -56.64
N ASN A 50 14.97 -5.08 -56.69
CA ASN A 50 15.80 -5.28 -55.51
C ASN A 50 16.38 -3.95 -55.01
N ASN A 51 16.90 -3.12 -55.91
CA ASN A 51 17.41 -1.79 -55.56
C ASN A 51 16.31 -0.91 -54.93
N LEU A 52 15.09 -0.95 -55.48
CA LEU A 52 13.95 -0.24 -54.89
C LEU A 52 13.55 -0.78 -53.50
N ARG A 53 13.69 -2.09 -53.27
CA ARG A 53 13.44 -2.68 -51.95
C ARG A 53 14.48 -2.24 -50.92
N GLU A 54 15.75 -2.19 -51.31
CA GLU A 54 16.84 -1.70 -50.47
C GLU A 54 16.65 -0.22 -50.13
N GLU A 55 16.26 0.60 -51.11
CA GLU A 55 16.00 2.03 -50.89
C GLU A 55 14.79 2.25 -49.96
N VAL A 56 13.72 1.48 -50.13
CA VAL A 56 12.56 1.53 -49.22
C VAL A 56 12.95 1.06 -47.81
N ALA A 57 13.82 0.06 -47.68
CA ALA A 57 14.33 -0.38 -46.37
C ALA A 57 15.16 0.73 -45.70
N ARG A 58 16.02 1.40 -46.46
CA ARG A 58 16.82 2.54 -45.97
C ARG A 58 15.95 3.70 -45.53
N LEU A 59 14.98 4.10 -46.34
CA LEU A 59 14.03 5.19 -46.00
C LEU A 59 13.13 4.85 -44.81
N LYS A 60 12.83 3.56 -44.59
CA LYS A 60 12.13 3.10 -43.39
C LYS A 60 13.01 3.22 -42.15
N GLU A 61 14.27 2.77 -42.22
CA GLU A 61 15.22 2.92 -41.11
C GLU A 61 15.47 4.40 -40.78
N GLU A 62 15.60 5.26 -41.79
CA GLU A 62 15.75 6.70 -41.60
C GLU A 62 14.49 7.33 -40.98
N ASN A 63 13.28 6.96 -41.42
CA ASN A 63 12.04 7.39 -40.77
C ASN A 63 11.95 6.92 -39.32
N GLU A 64 12.36 5.68 -39.04
CA GLU A 64 12.32 5.12 -37.69
C GLU A 64 13.30 5.85 -36.77
N ARG A 65 14.48 6.24 -37.28
CA ARG A 65 15.43 7.12 -36.57
C ARG A 65 14.86 8.53 -36.35
N LEU A 66 14.17 9.11 -37.33
CA LEU A 66 13.52 10.41 -37.17
C LEU A 66 12.38 10.37 -36.14
N ILE A 67 11.60 9.28 -36.12
CA ILE A 67 10.55 9.06 -35.11
C ILE A 67 11.17 8.89 -33.72
N GLN A 68 12.27 8.15 -33.59
CA GLN A 68 13.01 8.03 -32.32
C GLN A 68 13.55 9.39 -31.86
N ASN A 69 14.12 10.19 -32.77
CA ASN A 69 14.61 11.54 -32.44
C ASN A 69 13.49 12.51 -32.05
N ALA A 70 12.31 12.44 -32.70
CA ALA A 70 11.13 13.20 -32.29
C ALA A 70 10.58 12.74 -30.93
N SER A 71 10.72 11.44 -30.60
CA SER A 71 10.43 10.89 -29.28
C SER A 71 11.44 11.34 -28.20
N PHE A 72 12.59 11.92 -28.56
CA PHE A 72 13.57 12.47 -27.62
C PHE A 72 13.36 13.96 -27.31
N GLU A 73 12.34 14.64 -27.87
CA GLU A 73 11.90 15.99 -27.46
C GLU A 73 11.15 16.03 -26.10
N VAL A 74 11.26 14.96 -25.30
CA VAL A 74 10.74 14.85 -23.92
C VAL A 74 11.26 15.94 -22.95
N PRO A 75 12.49 16.52 -23.06
CA PRO A 75 12.95 17.56 -22.15
C PRO A 75 12.09 18.83 -22.19
N GLY A 76 11.45 19.13 -23.33
CA GLY A 76 10.52 20.27 -23.44
C GLY A 76 9.22 20.01 -22.68
N SER A 77 8.67 18.80 -22.81
CA SER A 77 7.46 18.38 -22.06
C SER A 77 7.71 18.34 -20.56
N GLU A 78 8.89 17.92 -20.11
CA GLU A 78 9.23 17.84 -18.69
C GLU A 78 9.45 19.23 -18.09
N LEU A 79 10.12 20.13 -18.81
CA LEU A 79 10.26 21.54 -18.41
C LEU A 79 8.92 22.28 -18.43
N GLU A 80 8.06 22.04 -19.41
CA GLU A 80 6.71 22.60 -19.46
C GLU A 80 5.84 22.09 -18.31
N GLN A 81 5.97 20.81 -17.95
CA GLN A 81 5.28 20.22 -16.81
C GLN A 81 5.77 20.82 -15.49
N GLN A 82 7.09 20.94 -15.30
CA GLN A 82 7.67 21.61 -14.12
C GLN A 82 7.23 23.08 -14.01
N LEU A 83 7.13 23.80 -15.13
CA LEU A 83 6.68 25.19 -15.16
C LEU A 83 5.18 25.28 -14.84
N LYS A 84 4.37 24.30 -15.29
CA LYS A 84 2.95 24.20 -14.94
C LYS A 84 2.76 23.88 -13.45
N ASP A 85 3.58 23.00 -12.89
CA ASP A 85 3.55 22.63 -11.47
C ASP A 85 4.01 23.80 -10.58
N ALA A 86 5.06 24.52 -10.98
CA ALA A 86 5.47 25.74 -10.28
C ALA A 86 4.39 26.84 -10.34
N ARG A 87 3.66 26.95 -11.45
CA ARG A 87 2.52 27.90 -11.58
C ARG A 87 1.35 27.51 -10.69
N SER A 88 1.03 26.22 -10.57
CA SER A 88 -0.06 25.76 -9.70
C SER A 88 0.31 25.93 -8.22
N GLU A 89 1.57 25.70 -7.86
CA GLU A 89 2.09 25.94 -6.51
C GLU A 89 2.06 27.43 -6.14
N ILE A 90 2.45 28.32 -7.05
CA ILE A 90 2.33 29.78 -6.85
C ILE A 90 0.85 30.16 -6.64
N GLN A 91 -0.07 29.61 -7.43
CA GLN A 91 -1.49 29.89 -7.28
C GLN A 91 -2.04 29.40 -5.93
N ALA A 92 -1.61 28.23 -5.46
CA ALA A 92 -1.97 27.72 -4.14
C ALA A 92 -1.47 28.67 -3.03
N PHE A 93 -0.21 29.10 -3.10
CA PHE A 93 0.33 30.09 -2.15
C PHE A 93 -0.41 31.44 -2.20
N GLU A 94 -0.89 31.88 -3.36
CA GLU A 94 -1.70 33.09 -3.46
C GLU A 94 -3.08 32.96 -2.81
N VAL A 95 -3.70 31.77 -2.90
CA VAL A 95 -4.97 31.46 -2.22
C VAL A 95 -4.74 31.44 -0.71
N GLU A 96 -3.74 30.70 -0.22
CA GLU A 96 -3.39 30.67 1.20
C GLU A 96 -3.08 32.08 1.73
N ARG A 97 -2.31 32.89 0.98
CA ARG A 97 -2.02 34.29 1.36
C ARG A 97 -3.30 35.12 1.48
N LYS A 98 -4.28 34.91 0.61
CA LYS A 98 -5.59 35.59 0.71
C LYS A 98 -6.37 35.12 1.93
N GLU A 99 -6.38 33.84 2.24
CA GLU A 99 -7.00 33.28 3.45
C GLU A 99 -6.33 33.78 4.74
N TYR A 100 -5.00 33.83 4.78
CA TYR A 100 -4.30 34.46 5.91
C TYR A 100 -4.64 35.95 6.03
N SER A 101 -4.79 36.66 4.91
CA SER A 101 -5.22 38.06 4.92
C SER A 101 -6.65 38.22 5.47
N THR A 102 -7.59 37.34 5.11
CA THR A 102 -8.97 37.38 5.65
C THR A 102 -9.00 37.01 7.13
N HIS A 103 -8.19 36.05 7.56
CA HIS A 103 -8.03 35.72 8.99
C HIS A 103 -7.47 36.91 9.77
N VAL A 104 -6.46 37.60 9.25
CA VAL A 104 -5.90 38.81 9.88
C VAL A 104 -6.94 39.92 9.96
N THR A 105 -7.78 40.13 8.95
CA THR A 105 -8.87 41.11 9.04
C THR A 105 -9.92 40.72 10.07
N ALA A 106 -10.32 39.45 10.12
CA ALA A 106 -11.25 38.96 11.15
C ALA A 106 -10.69 39.11 12.57
N LEU A 107 -9.39 38.84 12.77
CA LEU A 107 -8.71 39.07 14.05
C LEU A 107 -8.67 40.56 14.42
N LYS A 108 -8.46 41.46 13.44
CA LYS A 108 -8.54 42.91 13.68
C LYS A 108 -9.95 43.34 14.10
N ASP A 109 -10.97 42.75 13.50
CA ASP A 109 -12.37 43.03 13.85
C ASP A 109 -12.71 42.48 15.25
N ILE A 110 -12.25 41.28 15.60
CA ILE A 110 -12.38 40.72 16.96
C ILE A 110 -11.69 41.63 17.98
N ILE A 111 -10.50 42.15 17.67
CA ILE A 111 -9.79 43.11 18.54
C ILE A 111 -10.59 44.42 18.66
N ALA A 112 -11.18 44.92 17.57
CA ALA A 112 -12.01 46.13 17.60
C ALA A 112 -13.27 45.93 18.47
N VAL A 113 -13.97 44.81 18.30
CA VAL A 113 -15.13 44.42 19.13
C VAL A 113 -14.69 44.24 20.58
N SER A 114 -13.56 43.60 20.85
CA SER A 114 -13.03 43.42 22.20
C SER A 114 -12.72 44.76 22.87
N LYS A 115 -12.19 45.74 22.13
CA LYS A 115 -11.98 47.11 22.62
C LYS A 115 -13.30 47.81 22.92
N GLN A 116 -14.30 47.69 22.05
CA GLN A 116 -15.64 48.26 22.29
C GLN A 116 -16.30 47.61 23.52
N LEU A 117 -16.20 46.30 23.66
CA LEU A 117 -16.71 45.58 24.82
C LEU A 117 -16.00 46.03 26.10
N LEU A 118 -14.68 46.22 26.08
CA LEU A 118 -13.94 46.74 27.22
C LEU A 118 -14.39 48.15 27.60
N LEU A 119 -14.61 49.04 26.62
CA LEU A 119 -15.15 50.38 26.87
C LEU A 119 -16.55 50.31 27.49
N MET A 120 -17.44 49.47 26.94
CA MET A 120 -18.76 49.25 27.53
C MET A 120 -18.68 48.69 28.96
N LYS A 121 -17.73 47.79 29.23
CA LYS A 121 -17.49 47.26 30.58
C LYS A 121 -16.93 48.31 31.52
N GLU A 122 -16.06 49.19 31.03
CA GLU A 122 -15.55 50.32 31.80
C GLU A 122 -16.66 51.30 32.17
N ASP A 123 -17.58 51.59 31.23
CA ASP A 123 -18.74 52.44 31.47
C ASP A 123 -19.73 51.79 32.45
N GLN A 124 -20.00 50.48 32.30
CA GLN A 124 -20.79 49.71 33.27
C GLN A 124 -20.15 49.71 34.66
N LEU A 125 -18.83 49.59 34.75
CA LEU A 125 -18.12 49.65 36.03
C LEU A 125 -18.18 51.05 36.65
N LYS A 126 -18.08 52.12 35.85
CA LYS A 126 -18.27 53.50 36.32
C LYS A 126 -19.68 53.70 36.87
N GLU A 127 -20.70 53.23 36.16
CA GLU A 127 -22.10 53.30 36.60
C GLU A 127 -22.33 52.50 37.88
N LEU A 128 -21.83 51.26 37.97
CA LEU A 128 -21.92 50.46 39.20
C LEU A 128 -21.16 51.10 40.37
N THR A 129 -20.01 51.73 40.11
CA THR A 129 -19.26 52.47 41.14
C THR A 129 -20.07 53.66 41.64
N GLU A 130 -20.73 54.40 40.74
CA GLU A 130 -21.61 55.51 41.09
C GLU A 130 -22.85 55.04 41.87
N GLN A 131 -23.46 53.90 41.48
CA GLN A 131 -24.55 53.28 42.22
C GLN A 131 -24.11 52.80 43.60
N VAL A 132 -22.89 52.25 43.74
CA VAL A 132 -22.30 51.87 45.04
C VAL A 132 -22.07 53.10 45.90
N ASP A 133 -21.57 54.21 45.35
CA ASP A 133 -21.40 55.47 46.08
C ASP A 133 -22.75 56.05 46.54
N GLN A 134 -23.78 55.97 45.70
CA GLN A 134 -25.15 56.35 46.05
C GLN A 134 -25.73 55.45 47.15
N ASN A 135 -25.53 54.13 47.04
CA ASN A 135 -25.93 53.16 48.05
C ASN A 135 -25.15 53.32 49.36
N GLN A 136 -23.87 53.66 49.31
CA GLN A 136 -23.05 53.92 50.49
C GLN A 136 -23.51 55.19 51.21
N LYS A 137 -23.90 56.23 50.46
CA LYS A 137 -24.57 57.42 51.02
C LYS A 137 -25.93 57.07 51.62
N ALA A 138 -26.72 56.21 50.96
CA ALA A 138 -28.01 55.73 51.48
C ALA A 138 -27.88 54.80 52.71
N LEU A 139 -26.83 53.98 52.76
CA LEU A 139 -26.51 53.07 53.87
C LEU A 139 -25.91 53.81 55.07
N SER A 140 -25.26 54.95 54.87
CA SER A 140 -24.85 55.82 55.97
C SER A 140 -26.02 56.37 56.80
N VAL A 141 -27.25 56.20 56.31
CA VAL A 141 -28.51 56.63 56.95
C VAL A 141 -29.30 55.47 57.58
N ASN A 142 -28.92 54.18 57.41
CA ASN A 142 -29.78 53.09 57.89
C ASN A 142 -29.04 51.90 58.53
N GLU A 143 -29.45 51.55 59.75
CA GLU A 143 -28.96 50.37 60.49
C GLU A 143 -29.44 49.07 59.82
N SER A 144 -28.53 48.34 59.14
CA SER A 144 -28.74 46.97 58.63
C SER A 144 -27.43 46.16 58.65
N SER A 145 -26.66 46.31 59.74
CA SER A 145 -25.28 45.79 59.84
C SER A 145 -25.16 44.26 59.92
N GLU A 146 -26.19 43.51 60.30
CA GLU A 146 -26.04 42.07 60.53
C GLU A 146 -26.29 41.21 59.28
N CYS A 147 -27.19 41.63 58.39
CA CYS A 147 -27.44 40.92 57.13
C CYS A 147 -26.25 41.08 56.17
N ALA A 148 -25.74 42.30 56.04
CA ALA A 148 -24.55 42.60 55.24
C ALA A 148 -23.31 41.82 55.74
N ARG A 149 -23.10 41.70 57.05
CA ARG A 149 -22.00 40.90 57.62
C ARG A 149 -22.08 39.43 57.22
N LYS A 150 -23.27 38.83 57.25
CA LYS A 150 -23.48 37.42 56.84
C LYS A 150 -23.23 37.23 55.34
N GLU A 151 -23.59 38.21 54.52
CA GLU A 151 -23.31 38.19 53.07
C GLU A 151 -21.81 38.34 52.78
N TYR A 152 -21.10 39.25 53.45
CA TYR A 152 -19.65 39.35 53.35
C TYR A 152 -18.94 38.06 53.80
N GLU A 153 -19.42 37.40 54.86
CA GLU A 153 -18.85 36.13 55.31
C GLU A 153 -19.05 35.01 54.26
N LYS A 154 -20.21 34.97 53.59
CA LYS A 154 -20.47 34.04 52.48
C LYS A 154 -19.56 34.34 51.29
N GLN A 155 -19.38 35.61 50.92
CA GLN A 155 -18.49 36.03 49.85
C GLN A 155 -17.02 35.67 50.16
N LEU A 156 -16.56 35.87 51.40
CA LEU A 156 -15.22 35.46 51.84
C LEU A 156 -15.03 33.94 51.76
N LYS A 157 -16.07 33.14 52.09
CA LYS A 157 -16.03 31.68 51.94
C LYS A 157 -15.96 31.28 50.46
N SER A 158 -16.73 31.92 49.59
CA SER A 158 -16.68 31.71 48.14
C SER A 158 -15.30 32.09 47.57
N PHE A 159 -14.71 33.21 47.99
CA PHE A 159 -13.38 33.61 47.56
C PHE A 159 -12.30 32.62 48.00
N ARG A 160 -12.37 32.10 49.23
CA ARG A 160 -11.43 31.07 49.71
C ARG A 160 -11.57 29.77 48.91
N GLN A 161 -12.79 29.32 48.65
CA GLN A 161 -13.04 28.14 47.81
C GLN A 161 -12.55 28.34 46.38
N LEU A 162 -12.75 29.53 45.81
CA LEU A 162 -12.26 29.84 44.47
C LEU A 162 -10.72 29.84 44.44
N LYS A 163 -10.08 30.41 45.47
CA LYS A 163 -8.62 30.38 45.61
C LYS A 163 -8.10 28.94 45.69
N THR A 164 -8.71 28.06 46.48
CA THR A 164 -8.30 26.64 46.54
C THR A 164 -8.48 25.95 45.19
N LEU A 165 -9.58 26.20 44.47
CA LEU A 165 -9.80 25.63 43.13
C LEU A 165 -8.75 26.13 42.11
N TYR A 166 -8.35 27.40 42.17
CA TYR A 166 -7.28 27.92 41.32
C TYR A 166 -5.91 27.34 41.69
N GLU A 167 -5.61 27.18 42.98
CA GLU A 167 -4.39 26.54 43.45
C GLU A 167 -4.34 25.06 43.03
N GLU A 168 -5.44 24.32 43.16
CA GLU A 168 -5.59 22.95 42.71
C GLU A 168 -5.44 22.82 41.19
N ARG A 169 -6.08 23.71 40.41
CA ARG A 169 -5.91 23.77 38.95
C ARG A 169 -4.45 24.06 38.58
N GLN A 170 -3.80 25.00 39.27
CA GLN A 170 -2.41 25.33 39.01
C GLN A 170 -1.47 24.16 39.36
N GLU A 171 -1.76 23.44 40.44
CA GLU A 171 -0.99 22.26 40.82
C GLU A 171 -1.20 21.10 39.84
N ALA A 172 -2.43 20.87 39.38
CA ALA A 172 -2.73 19.89 38.34
C ALA A 172 -1.98 20.21 37.04
N GLN A 173 -1.99 21.47 36.60
CA GLN A 173 -1.22 21.91 35.43
C GLN A 173 0.30 21.73 35.62
N ARG A 174 0.84 21.96 36.84
CA ARG A 174 2.26 21.70 37.13
C ARG A 174 2.59 20.21 37.05
N LYS A 175 1.71 19.34 37.53
CA LYS A 175 1.87 17.88 37.44
C LYS A 175 1.85 17.41 35.99
N GLU A 176 0.86 17.83 35.21
CA GLU A 176 0.78 17.53 33.78
C GLU A 176 2.02 18.02 33.02
N ASN A 177 2.46 19.27 33.27
CA ASN A 177 3.71 19.78 32.67
C ASN A 177 4.95 18.98 33.11
N SER A 178 5.00 18.49 34.34
CA SER A 178 6.11 17.65 34.80
C SER A 178 6.10 16.27 34.14
N GLU A 179 4.93 15.68 33.94
CA GLU A 179 4.74 14.38 33.25
C GLU A 179 5.07 14.50 31.76
N LEU A 180 4.61 15.56 31.09
CA LEU A 180 4.99 15.84 29.71
C LEU A 180 6.51 16.06 29.59
N LYS A 181 7.12 16.73 30.56
CA LYS A 181 8.56 16.93 30.57
C LYS A 181 9.34 15.63 30.79
N THR A 182 8.85 14.70 31.62
CA THR A 182 9.47 13.38 31.76
C THR A 182 9.33 12.55 30.49
N GLN A 183 8.15 12.55 29.85
CA GLN A 183 7.94 11.88 28.57
C GLN A 183 8.85 12.45 27.46
N ILE A 184 9.00 13.77 27.38
CA ILE A 184 9.92 14.41 26.43
C ILE A 184 11.36 13.96 26.70
N ASN A 185 11.78 13.90 27.97
CA ASN A 185 13.12 13.45 28.32
C ASN A 185 13.35 11.97 27.99
N GLU A 186 12.38 11.10 28.27
CA GLU A 186 12.41 9.67 27.92
C GLU A 186 12.53 9.49 26.40
N LEU A 187 11.65 10.14 25.62
CA LEU A 187 11.72 10.13 24.16
C LEU A 187 13.04 10.71 23.62
N THR A 188 13.60 11.71 24.29
CA THR A 188 14.92 12.26 23.92
C THR A 188 16.04 11.26 24.19
N VAL A 189 15.98 10.51 25.29
CA VAL A 189 16.95 9.44 25.59
C VAL A 189 16.84 8.31 24.56
N ASP A 190 15.62 7.88 24.25
CA ASP A 190 15.38 6.83 23.24
C ASP A 190 15.86 7.27 21.86
N LEU A 191 15.61 8.52 21.47
CA LEU A 191 16.11 9.08 20.22
C LEU A 191 17.64 9.06 20.16
N ASN A 192 18.31 9.51 21.22
CA ASN A 192 19.78 9.47 21.28
C ASN A 192 20.32 8.04 21.22
N ALA A 193 19.66 7.08 21.88
CA ALA A 193 20.03 5.67 21.79
C ALA A 193 19.91 5.15 20.35
N GLN A 194 18.83 5.49 19.65
CA GLN A 194 18.66 5.15 18.23
C GLN A 194 19.67 5.86 17.31
N GLU A 195 20.10 7.08 17.65
CA GLU A 195 21.16 7.76 16.91
C GLU A 195 22.51 7.04 17.10
N THR A 196 22.83 6.57 18.31
CA THR A 196 24.05 5.80 18.56
C THR A 196 24.06 4.45 17.84
N THR A 197 22.95 3.71 17.84
CA THR A 197 22.85 2.44 17.11
C THR A 197 22.94 2.67 15.60
N ASN A 198 22.32 3.73 15.07
CA ASN A 198 22.47 4.10 13.67
C ASN A 198 23.92 4.48 13.31
N ALA A 199 24.64 5.16 14.20
CA ALA A 199 26.05 5.48 14.01
C ALA A 199 26.91 4.19 13.97
N GLU A 200 26.65 3.24 14.86
CA GLU A 200 27.31 1.93 14.87
C GLU A 200 27.02 1.14 13.58
N LEU A 201 25.77 1.09 13.14
CA LEU A 201 25.38 0.43 11.88
C LEU A 201 26.03 1.09 10.66
N ARG A 202 26.12 2.43 10.64
CA ARG A 202 26.84 3.16 9.58
C ARG A 202 28.34 2.84 9.58
N SER A 203 28.96 2.74 10.75
CA SER A 203 30.36 2.30 10.86
C SER A 203 30.54 0.88 10.33
N ARG A 204 29.62 -0.03 10.67
CA ARG A 204 29.67 -1.41 10.19
C ARG A 204 29.46 -1.51 8.68
N LEU A 205 28.58 -0.69 8.11
CA LEU A 205 28.40 -0.60 6.66
C LEU A 205 29.68 -0.11 5.98
N ALA A 206 30.33 0.94 6.51
CA ALA A 206 31.59 1.45 5.97
C ALA A 206 32.72 0.41 6.03
N GLU A 207 32.80 -0.38 7.12
CA GLU A 207 33.73 -1.51 7.22
C GLU A 207 33.46 -2.58 6.14
N LEU A 208 32.18 -2.97 5.96
CA LEU A 208 31.79 -3.95 4.95
C LEU A 208 32.02 -3.46 3.53
N GLU A 209 31.77 -2.18 3.25
CA GLU A 209 32.10 -1.54 1.97
C GLU A 209 33.61 -1.58 1.70
N GLY A 210 34.44 -1.33 2.73
CA GLY A 210 35.89 -1.51 2.66
C GLY A 210 36.30 -2.95 2.34
N GLU A 211 35.77 -3.93 3.06
CA GLU A 211 36.04 -5.35 2.80
C GLU A 211 35.61 -5.77 1.38
N VAL A 212 34.51 -5.23 0.86
CA VAL A 212 34.05 -5.48 -0.51
C VAL A 212 35.01 -4.87 -1.53
N SER A 213 35.51 -3.65 -1.28
CA SER A 213 36.53 -3.02 -2.11
C SER A 213 37.81 -3.86 -2.15
N ASP A 214 38.32 -4.29 -0.99
CA ASP A 214 39.52 -5.11 -0.88
C ASP A 214 39.36 -6.45 -1.62
N LYS A 215 38.19 -7.10 -1.49
CA LYS A 215 37.88 -8.33 -2.23
C LYS A 215 37.77 -8.06 -3.73
N SER A 216 37.24 -6.91 -4.14
CA SER A 216 37.19 -6.52 -5.56
C SER A 216 38.58 -6.34 -6.15
N ASP A 217 39.48 -5.68 -5.42
CA ASP A 217 40.88 -5.50 -5.82
C ASP A 217 41.63 -6.84 -5.89
N GLN A 218 41.36 -7.76 -4.96
CA GLN A 218 41.90 -9.13 -5.01
C GLN A 218 41.40 -9.90 -6.24
N ILE A 219 40.10 -9.82 -6.55
CA ILE A 219 39.52 -10.42 -7.76
C ILE A 219 40.18 -9.85 -9.00
N PHE A 220 40.35 -8.52 -9.06
CA PHE A 220 41.01 -7.86 -10.19
C PHE A 220 42.46 -8.33 -10.37
N ASN A 221 43.22 -8.45 -9.29
CA ASN A 221 44.59 -8.96 -9.34
C ASN A 221 44.64 -10.42 -9.81
N LEU A 222 43.77 -11.29 -9.27
CA LEU A 222 43.68 -12.68 -9.69
C LEU A 222 43.26 -12.82 -11.16
N ASP A 223 42.36 -11.98 -11.65
CA ASP A 223 41.96 -11.97 -13.06
C ASP A 223 43.11 -11.52 -13.97
N SER A 224 43.91 -10.53 -13.53
CA SER A 224 45.13 -10.11 -14.22
C SER A 224 46.15 -11.25 -14.31
N GLN A 225 46.40 -11.96 -13.21
CA GLN A 225 47.29 -13.13 -13.18
C GLN A 225 46.77 -14.27 -14.06
N LEU A 226 45.46 -14.52 -14.05
CA LEU A 226 44.82 -15.48 -14.95
C LEU A 226 44.98 -15.06 -16.42
N GLY A 227 44.88 -13.76 -16.70
CA GLY A 227 45.13 -13.17 -18.01
C GLY A 227 46.55 -13.44 -18.51
N LEU A 228 47.56 -13.22 -17.65
CA LEU A 228 48.96 -13.51 -17.95
C LEU A 228 49.16 -15.01 -18.21
N SER A 229 48.70 -15.89 -17.32
CA SER A 229 48.83 -17.34 -17.49
C SER A 229 48.10 -17.87 -18.75
N LYS A 230 46.97 -17.26 -19.12
CA LYS A 230 46.28 -17.56 -20.39
C LYS A 230 47.08 -17.11 -21.61
N ALA A 231 47.80 -15.98 -21.53
CA ALA A 231 48.68 -15.54 -22.60
C ALA A 231 49.86 -16.52 -22.77
N ASP A 232 50.50 -16.92 -21.67
CA ASP A 232 51.58 -17.91 -21.67
C ASP A 232 51.11 -19.25 -22.26
N CYS A 233 49.91 -19.72 -21.89
CA CYS A 233 49.32 -20.92 -22.48
C CYS A 233 49.14 -20.81 -24.00
N ARG A 234 48.72 -19.65 -24.51
CA ARG A 234 48.57 -19.42 -25.96
C ARG A 234 49.92 -19.38 -26.66
N GLU A 235 50.93 -18.79 -26.03
CA GLU A 235 52.30 -18.76 -26.55
C GLU A 235 52.87 -20.17 -26.64
N LEU A 236 52.77 -20.97 -25.57
CA LEU A 236 53.15 -22.39 -25.58
C LEU A 236 52.37 -23.19 -26.63
N GLN A 237 51.07 -22.92 -26.81
CA GLN A 237 50.27 -23.55 -27.85
C GLN A 237 50.75 -23.18 -29.26
N SER A 238 51.18 -21.94 -29.48
CA SER A 238 51.77 -21.49 -30.75
C SER A 238 53.13 -22.16 -31.02
N GLN A 239 53.98 -22.28 -30.00
CA GLN A 239 55.25 -23.00 -30.08
C GLN A 239 55.02 -24.47 -30.42
N LEU A 240 54.03 -25.12 -29.77
CA LEU A 240 53.67 -26.51 -30.04
C LEU A 240 53.13 -26.70 -31.47
N ALA A 241 52.43 -25.71 -32.02
CA ALA A 241 51.98 -25.73 -33.41
C ALA A 241 53.16 -25.66 -34.40
N VAL A 242 54.15 -24.80 -34.14
CA VAL A 242 55.39 -24.72 -34.94
C VAL A 242 56.16 -26.04 -34.87
N ILE A 243 56.31 -26.63 -33.68
CA ILE A 243 56.94 -27.94 -33.48
C ILE A 243 56.21 -29.01 -34.28
N ASN A 244 54.88 -29.07 -34.20
CA ASN A 244 54.07 -30.02 -34.98
C ASN A 244 54.22 -29.81 -36.49
N GLN A 245 54.37 -28.57 -36.95
CA GLN A 245 54.64 -28.26 -38.35
C GLN A 245 56.04 -28.75 -38.78
N LEU A 246 57.05 -28.56 -37.94
CA LEU A 246 58.42 -29.06 -38.15
C LEU A 246 58.46 -30.59 -38.19
N PHE A 247 57.80 -31.26 -37.24
CA PHE A 247 57.66 -32.72 -37.27
C PHE A 247 56.92 -33.20 -38.50
N SER A 248 55.86 -32.51 -38.92
CA SER A 248 55.13 -32.85 -40.14
C SER A 248 56.01 -32.69 -41.37
N GLN A 249 56.82 -31.64 -41.45
CA GLN A 249 57.80 -31.42 -42.54
C GLN A 249 58.92 -32.46 -42.56
N ILE A 250 59.43 -32.86 -41.39
CA ILE A 250 60.42 -33.95 -41.31
C ILE A 250 59.77 -35.25 -41.79
N LEU A 251 58.58 -35.60 -41.29
CA LEU A 251 57.88 -36.82 -41.66
C LEU A 251 57.46 -36.85 -43.14
N THR A 252 57.12 -35.71 -43.76
CA THR A 252 56.79 -35.63 -45.18
C THR A 252 58.03 -35.53 -46.07
N GLY A 253 59.08 -34.84 -45.61
CA GLY A 253 60.39 -34.80 -46.28
C GLY A 253 61.01 -36.20 -46.43
N PHE A 254 60.84 -37.06 -45.43
CA PHE A 254 61.25 -38.47 -45.51
C PHE A 254 60.45 -39.31 -46.52
N ASN A 255 59.23 -38.90 -46.89
CA ASN A 255 58.37 -39.68 -47.80
C ASN A 255 58.48 -39.25 -49.28
N ASN A 256 59.13 -38.13 -49.59
CA ASN A 256 59.21 -37.56 -50.94
C ASN A 256 60.59 -37.73 -51.60
N GLY A 257 61.33 -38.81 -51.34
CA GLY A 257 62.53 -39.19 -52.13
C GLY A 257 63.68 -38.18 -52.22
N GLN A 258 63.60 -37.03 -51.56
CA GLN A 258 64.72 -36.12 -51.32
C GLN A 258 65.44 -36.66 -50.07
N GLU A 259 66.48 -37.47 -50.27
CA GLU A 259 67.53 -37.57 -49.25
C GLU A 259 68.05 -36.15 -49.06
N ILE A 260 67.75 -35.54 -47.90
CA ILE A 260 68.47 -34.36 -47.42
C ILE A 260 69.94 -34.76 -47.49
N ASP A 261 70.71 -34.10 -48.35
CA ASP A 261 72.12 -34.39 -48.58
C ASP A 261 72.87 -34.07 -47.27
N LEU A 262 72.96 -35.08 -46.39
CA LEU A 262 73.41 -34.93 -45.00
C LEU A 262 74.79 -34.27 -44.98
N ASP A 263 75.64 -34.56 -45.97
CA ASP A 263 76.98 -34.01 -46.08
C ASP A 263 77.00 -32.50 -46.38
N LYS A 264 75.99 -31.99 -47.12
CA LYS A 264 75.84 -30.56 -47.42
C LYS A 264 75.22 -29.80 -46.24
N LEU A 265 74.31 -30.45 -45.52
CA LEU A 265 73.74 -29.93 -44.27
C LEU A 265 74.78 -29.91 -43.13
N ILE A 266 75.62 -30.94 -43.03
CA ILE A 266 76.73 -31.01 -42.06
C ILE A 266 77.73 -29.89 -42.33
N ARG A 267 78.11 -29.66 -43.59
CA ARG A 267 79.01 -28.55 -43.97
C ARG A 267 78.46 -27.17 -43.62
N THR A 268 77.19 -26.94 -43.90
CA THR A 268 76.54 -25.65 -43.61
C THR A 268 76.26 -25.45 -42.13
N LEU A 269 76.04 -26.52 -41.36
CA LEU A 269 75.99 -26.49 -39.90
C LEU A 269 77.38 -26.26 -39.27
N GLU A 270 78.44 -26.86 -39.82
CA GLU A 270 79.82 -26.64 -39.38
C GLU A 270 80.28 -25.19 -39.64
N GLU A 271 79.94 -24.62 -40.79
CA GLU A 271 80.25 -23.22 -41.14
C GLU A 271 79.53 -22.20 -40.24
N ASN A 272 78.36 -22.56 -39.71
CA ASN A 272 77.57 -21.72 -38.80
C ASN A 272 77.65 -22.16 -37.33
N HIS A 273 78.53 -23.09 -36.98
CA HIS A 273 78.61 -23.72 -35.66
C HIS A 273 78.92 -22.71 -34.54
N ASP A 274 79.84 -21.77 -34.78
CA ASP A 274 80.20 -20.75 -33.78
C ASP A 274 79.04 -19.77 -33.51
N LEU A 275 78.29 -19.39 -34.56
CA LEU A 275 77.08 -18.57 -34.47
C LEU A 275 75.94 -19.28 -33.75
N LEU A 276 75.74 -20.57 -34.01
CA LEU A 276 74.74 -21.38 -33.32
C LEU A 276 75.09 -21.59 -31.84
N THR A 277 76.38 -21.69 -31.51
CA THR A 277 76.88 -21.83 -30.14
C THR A 277 76.73 -20.52 -29.35
N ASP A 278 76.98 -19.36 -29.97
CA ASP A 278 76.75 -18.03 -29.37
C ASP A 278 75.25 -17.72 -29.17
N ILE A 279 74.38 -18.17 -30.07
CA ILE A 279 72.92 -18.00 -29.93
C ILE A 279 72.37 -18.95 -28.86
N ALA A 280 72.88 -20.18 -28.76
CA ALA A 280 72.46 -21.16 -27.76
C ALA A 280 73.00 -20.86 -26.34
N SER A 281 74.07 -20.08 -26.20
CA SER A 281 74.63 -19.70 -24.91
C SER A 281 74.07 -18.38 -24.35
N ASN A 282 73.33 -17.61 -25.15
CA ASN A 282 72.59 -16.44 -24.69
C ASN A 282 71.11 -16.80 -24.40
N GLU A 283 70.77 -16.92 -23.12
CA GLU A 283 69.44 -17.33 -22.61
C GLU A 283 68.26 -16.40 -23.03
N GLU A 284 68.53 -15.22 -23.62
CA GLU A 284 67.50 -14.26 -24.06
C GLU A 284 66.90 -14.57 -25.45
N SER A 285 67.36 -15.62 -26.16
CA SER A 285 67.02 -15.86 -27.58
C SER A 285 66.52 -17.27 -27.92
N ASP A 286 65.84 -17.96 -26.99
CA ASP A 286 65.26 -19.30 -27.23
C ASP A 286 64.27 -19.36 -28.41
N GLN A 287 63.70 -18.22 -28.83
CA GLN A 287 62.81 -18.12 -30.00
C GLN A 287 63.56 -17.96 -31.34
N ALA A 288 64.84 -17.58 -31.32
CA ALA A 288 65.62 -17.31 -32.53
C ALA A 288 66.23 -18.59 -33.12
N LEU A 289 66.66 -19.53 -32.26
CA LEU A 289 67.30 -20.78 -32.67
C LEU A 289 66.40 -21.63 -33.60
N PRO A 290 65.10 -21.86 -33.30
CA PRO A 290 64.24 -22.65 -34.19
C PRO A 290 63.98 -21.98 -35.54
N LYS A 291 63.97 -20.65 -35.59
CA LYS A 291 63.78 -19.87 -36.85
C LYS A 291 65.02 -19.94 -37.73
N VAL A 292 66.21 -19.79 -37.16
CA VAL A 292 67.48 -19.89 -37.91
C VAL A 292 67.68 -21.30 -38.47
N LEU A 293 67.34 -22.34 -37.69
CA LEU A 293 67.36 -23.73 -38.16
C LEU A 293 66.36 -23.99 -39.28
N LEU A 294 65.15 -23.40 -39.20
CA LEU A 294 64.14 -23.52 -40.26
C LEU A 294 64.57 -22.81 -41.55
N ASP A 295 65.21 -21.64 -41.46
CA ASP A 295 65.73 -20.91 -42.62
C ASP A 295 66.91 -21.65 -43.29
N LEU A 296 67.82 -22.23 -42.50
CA LEU A 296 68.92 -23.07 -43.03
C LEU A 296 68.40 -24.32 -43.74
N VAL A 297 67.39 -24.99 -43.16
CA VAL A 297 66.74 -26.16 -43.79
C VAL A 297 65.99 -25.76 -45.06
N ASN A 298 65.31 -24.61 -45.07
CA ASN A 298 64.64 -24.08 -46.26
C ASN A 298 65.62 -23.65 -47.36
N GLN A 299 66.80 -23.15 -47.00
CA GLN A 299 67.86 -22.77 -47.94
C GLN A 299 68.45 -24.00 -48.65
N VAL A 300 68.50 -25.15 -47.98
CA VAL A 300 68.88 -26.44 -48.57
C VAL A 300 67.76 -27.02 -49.45
N ASN A 301 66.48 -26.77 -49.10
CA ASN A 301 65.32 -27.30 -49.82
C ASN A 301 64.96 -26.53 -51.11
N ASN A 302 65.25 -25.23 -51.21
CA ASN A 302 64.75 -24.36 -52.28
C ASN A 302 65.56 -24.40 -53.60
N GLU A 303 66.63 -25.19 -53.70
CA GLU A 303 67.44 -25.29 -54.93
C GLU A 303 67.05 -26.47 -55.85
N SER A 304 65.98 -27.23 -55.56
CA SER A 304 65.61 -28.41 -56.37
C SER A 304 64.11 -28.52 -56.71
N GLY A 305 63.76 -28.04 -57.92
CA GLY A 305 62.86 -28.78 -58.84
C GLY A 305 61.36 -28.44 -58.89
N GLU A 306 60.87 -28.23 -60.12
CA GLU A 306 59.53 -27.82 -60.55
C GLU A 306 58.46 -28.95 -60.63
N ALA A 307 57.18 -28.52 -60.61
CA ALA A 307 55.98 -29.01 -61.33
C ALA A 307 55.43 -30.46 -61.15
N GLY A 308 54.10 -30.56 -60.94
CA GLY A 308 53.35 -31.79 -61.29
C GLY A 308 51.99 -32.00 -60.63
N THR A 309 50.93 -32.01 -61.45
CA THR A 309 49.49 -32.09 -61.13
C THR A 309 48.93 -33.53 -61.12
N SER A 310 47.83 -33.74 -60.39
CA SER A 310 46.62 -34.52 -60.78
C SER A 310 46.22 -35.83 -60.04
N GLN A 311 44.90 -36.02 -60.01
CA GLN A 311 44.06 -36.95 -59.24
C GLN A 311 43.98 -38.40 -59.78
N ARG A 312 43.39 -39.26 -58.91
CA ARG A 312 42.26 -40.21 -59.14
C ARG A 312 42.60 -41.71 -59.11
N GLY A 313 41.78 -42.47 -58.38
CA GLY A 313 41.75 -43.95 -58.43
C GLY A 313 40.79 -44.56 -57.41
N GLU A 314 39.63 -44.97 -57.89
CA GLU A 314 38.48 -45.60 -57.22
C GLU A 314 38.45 -47.09 -57.61
N THR A 315 38.11 -48.04 -56.71
CA THR A 315 37.25 -49.23 -56.98
C THR A 315 37.15 -50.23 -55.79
N THR A 316 35.98 -50.25 -55.16
CA THR A 316 35.02 -51.36 -54.96
C THR A 316 35.40 -52.80 -54.52
N ALA A 317 34.68 -53.22 -53.46
CA ALA A 317 33.81 -54.42 -53.35
C ALA A 317 34.22 -55.58 -52.40
N LEU A 318 33.37 -55.88 -51.41
CA LEU A 318 32.73 -57.20 -51.20
C LEU A 318 31.71 -57.17 -50.03
N ASN A 319 30.44 -57.44 -50.37
CA ASN A 319 29.26 -57.43 -49.51
C ASN A 319 29.05 -58.77 -48.77
N SER A 320 29.86 -59.07 -47.76
CA SER A 320 29.59 -60.19 -46.82
C SER A 320 29.77 -59.85 -45.34
N ALA A 321 30.26 -58.65 -45.03
CA ALA A 321 30.44 -58.16 -43.66
C ALA A 321 29.19 -57.48 -43.08
N THR A 322 28.25 -57.04 -43.93
CA THR A 322 27.11 -56.20 -43.53
C THR A 322 26.01 -56.95 -42.77
N GLU A 323 25.78 -58.24 -43.03
CA GLU A 323 24.81 -59.05 -42.26
C GLU A 323 25.31 -59.45 -40.86
N ILE A 324 26.63 -59.62 -40.68
CA ILE A 324 27.23 -59.89 -39.38
C ILE A 324 27.20 -58.61 -38.51
N VAL A 325 27.46 -57.45 -39.12
CA VAL A 325 27.42 -56.13 -38.48
C VAL A 325 26.00 -55.73 -38.05
N GLN A 326 24.95 -56.16 -38.76
CA GLN A 326 23.57 -55.83 -38.39
C GLN A 326 23.01 -56.64 -37.20
N ASN A 327 23.55 -57.82 -36.91
CA ASN A 327 23.13 -58.65 -35.77
C ASN A 327 24.00 -58.44 -34.50
N LEU A 328 25.20 -57.88 -34.66
CA LEU A 328 26.10 -57.47 -33.58
C LEU A 328 25.44 -56.58 -32.50
N PRO A 329 24.60 -55.57 -32.84
CA PRO A 329 23.91 -54.74 -31.85
C PRO A 329 22.91 -55.49 -30.97
N LYS A 330 22.27 -56.55 -31.49
CA LYS A 330 21.32 -57.37 -30.74
C LYS A 330 22.05 -58.28 -29.75
N VAL A 331 23.14 -58.90 -30.20
CA VAL A 331 24.04 -59.71 -29.36
C VAL A 331 24.70 -58.84 -28.27
N TRP A 332 25.14 -57.63 -28.63
CA TRP A 332 25.69 -56.65 -27.68
C TRP A 332 24.66 -56.19 -26.64
N ARG A 333 23.39 -56.03 -27.02
CA ARG A 333 22.33 -55.63 -26.08
C ARG A 333 22.06 -56.73 -25.05
N VAL A 334 21.98 -57.99 -25.48
CA VAL A 334 21.82 -59.15 -24.58
C VAL A 334 23.03 -59.32 -23.67
N LEU A 335 24.25 -59.07 -24.16
CA LEU A 335 25.47 -59.09 -23.35
C LEU A 335 25.54 -57.95 -22.33
N ILE A 336 25.12 -56.73 -22.69
CA ILE A 336 25.05 -55.59 -21.75
C ILE A 336 23.99 -55.83 -20.69
N GLU A 337 22.84 -56.39 -21.05
CA GLU A 337 21.77 -56.67 -20.10
C GLU A 337 22.20 -57.76 -19.10
N LEU A 338 22.87 -58.82 -19.57
CA LEU A 338 23.49 -59.85 -18.71
C LEU A 338 24.67 -59.32 -17.86
N LEU A 339 25.47 -58.36 -18.36
CA LEU A 339 26.55 -57.73 -17.59
C LEU A 339 26.01 -56.72 -16.55
N SER A 340 24.92 -56.03 -16.86
CA SER A 340 24.33 -55.00 -15.98
C SER A 340 23.73 -55.61 -14.69
N HIS A 341 23.38 -56.90 -14.71
CA HIS A 341 22.92 -57.64 -13.54
C HIS A 341 24.05 -58.25 -12.70
N GLN A 342 25.33 -58.13 -13.11
CA GLN A 342 26.47 -58.79 -12.44
C GLN A 342 27.32 -57.85 -11.57
N SER A 343 27.06 -56.54 -11.53
CA SER A 343 27.80 -55.63 -10.65
C SER A 343 27.19 -55.57 -9.25
N ALA A 344 27.64 -56.47 -8.38
CA ALA A 344 27.57 -56.31 -6.92
C ALA A 344 28.53 -55.19 -6.47
N PRO A 345 28.28 -54.52 -5.32
CA PRO A 345 29.05 -53.35 -4.91
C PRO A 345 30.40 -53.79 -4.34
N VAL A 346 31.49 -53.50 -5.04
CA VAL A 346 32.84 -53.68 -4.52
C VAL A 346 33.47 -52.31 -4.34
N ASN A 347 33.34 -51.86 -3.09
CA ASN A 347 34.25 -50.92 -2.45
C ASN A 347 35.65 -51.53 -2.46
N GLU A 348 36.56 -51.05 -3.30
CA GLU A 348 38.00 -51.21 -3.04
C GLU A 348 38.76 -49.99 -3.59
N LEU A 349 39.35 -49.27 -2.65
CA LEU A 349 40.52 -48.42 -2.85
C LEU A 349 41.59 -49.27 -3.54
N ASN A 350 41.73 -49.15 -4.86
CA ASN A 350 42.80 -49.81 -5.60
C ASN A 350 43.68 -48.78 -6.30
N GLU A 351 44.91 -48.75 -5.80
CA GLU A 351 46.11 -48.00 -6.15
C GLU A 351 46.60 -48.33 -7.59
N SER A 352 45.72 -48.23 -8.58
CA SER A 352 45.95 -48.72 -9.95
C SER A 352 45.78 -47.66 -11.04
N ASP A 353 45.77 -46.38 -10.66
CA ASP A 353 45.46 -45.26 -11.55
C ASP A 353 46.70 -44.62 -12.22
N ALA A 354 47.88 -45.22 -12.03
CA ALA A 354 49.10 -44.76 -12.68
C ALA A 354 49.05 -45.08 -14.20
N CYS A 355 48.89 -44.03 -15.01
CA CYS A 355 49.02 -44.07 -16.48
C CYS A 355 50.45 -44.43 -16.96
N TYR A 356 51.36 -44.71 -16.04
CA TYR A 356 52.75 -44.99 -16.30
C TYR A 356 53.05 -46.49 -16.17
N LYS A 357 53.82 -47.01 -17.12
CA LYS A 357 54.41 -48.36 -17.12
C LYS A 357 55.92 -48.19 -16.92
N SER A 358 56.52 -48.86 -15.94
CA SER A 358 57.98 -48.84 -15.80
C SER A 358 58.62 -49.66 -16.92
N VAL A 359 59.46 -49.05 -17.74
CA VAL A 359 60.27 -49.72 -18.76
C VAL A 359 61.74 -49.60 -18.36
N GLN A 360 62.47 -50.72 -18.36
CA GLN A 360 63.91 -50.71 -18.07
C GLN A 360 64.68 -50.25 -19.31
N THR A 361 65.41 -49.14 -19.17
CA THR A 361 66.38 -48.69 -20.17
C THR A 361 67.80 -48.97 -19.64
N PRO A 362 68.85 -48.97 -20.50
CA PRO A 362 70.23 -49.24 -20.08
C PRO A 362 70.76 -48.31 -18.97
N THR A 363 70.09 -47.18 -18.73
CA THR A 363 70.43 -46.17 -17.72
C THR A 363 69.54 -46.22 -16.47
N GLY A 364 68.56 -47.14 -16.40
CA GLY A 364 67.66 -47.32 -15.25
C GLY A 364 66.17 -47.45 -15.64
N PRO A 365 65.28 -47.78 -14.67
CA PRO A 365 63.84 -47.89 -14.92
C PRO A 365 63.21 -46.51 -15.11
N THR A 366 62.73 -46.22 -16.31
CA THR A 366 62.00 -44.99 -16.64
C THR A 366 60.50 -45.29 -16.72
N LEU A 367 59.67 -44.50 -16.04
CA LEU A 367 58.20 -44.60 -16.16
C LEU A 367 57.75 -43.99 -17.49
N VAL A 368 57.25 -44.84 -18.40
CA VAL A 368 56.75 -44.43 -19.72
C VAL A 368 55.23 -44.45 -19.72
N LEU A 369 54.62 -43.39 -20.24
CA LEU A 369 53.17 -43.25 -20.31
C LEU A 369 52.57 -44.32 -21.25
N SER A 370 51.64 -45.11 -20.74
CA SER A 370 50.99 -46.18 -21.50
C SER A 370 49.83 -45.60 -22.31
N VAL A 371 50.07 -45.35 -23.61
CA VAL A 371 49.09 -44.76 -24.55
C VAL A 371 47.72 -45.45 -24.51
N SER A 372 47.68 -46.77 -24.36
CA SER A 372 46.43 -47.54 -24.24
C SER A 372 45.67 -47.31 -22.93
N LYS A 373 46.37 -47.07 -21.81
CA LYS A 373 45.75 -46.79 -20.50
C LYS A 373 45.21 -45.36 -20.46
N THR A 374 45.98 -44.39 -20.98
CA THR A 374 45.51 -43.00 -21.13
C THR A 374 44.29 -42.93 -22.06
N PHE A 375 44.28 -43.71 -23.14
CA PHE A 375 43.13 -43.76 -24.07
C PHE A 375 41.87 -44.34 -23.40
N ILE A 376 41.98 -45.41 -22.61
CA ILE A 376 40.85 -45.98 -21.85
C ILE A 376 40.34 -44.98 -20.82
N ARG A 377 41.24 -44.31 -20.09
CA ARG A 377 40.87 -43.28 -19.10
C ARG A 377 40.16 -42.11 -19.75
N LEU A 378 40.67 -41.60 -20.87
CA LEU A 378 40.05 -40.52 -21.64
C LEU A 378 38.65 -40.93 -22.14
N LYS A 379 38.49 -42.17 -22.64
CA LYS A 379 37.19 -42.69 -23.04
C LYS A 379 36.20 -42.74 -21.87
N ASN A 380 36.64 -43.19 -20.69
CA ASN A 380 35.80 -43.22 -19.49
C ASN A 380 35.40 -41.81 -19.06
N LEU A 381 36.35 -40.87 -19.00
CA LEU A 381 36.11 -39.45 -18.72
C LEU A 381 35.13 -38.82 -19.73
N ILE A 382 35.19 -39.17 -21.01
CA ILE A 382 34.24 -38.68 -22.02
C ILE A 382 32.83 -39.23 -21.76
N VAL A 383 32.70 -40.51 -21.41
CA VAL A 383 31.40 -41.11 -21.09
C VAL A 383 30.82 -40.49 -19.82
N GLU A 384 31.65 -40.30 -18.80
CA GLU A 384 31.29 -39.64 -17.55
C GLU A 384 30.87 -38.18 -17.79
N LYS A 385 31.66 -37.41 -18.57
CA LYS A 385 31.30 -36.06 -18.99
C LYS A 385 29.93 -36.03 -19.66
N LYS A 386 29.66 -36.95 -20.59
CA LYS A 386 28.35 -37.04 -21.26
C LYS A 386 27.21 -37.44 -20.30
N ALA A 387 27.49 -38.24 -19.28
CA ALA A 387 26.51 -38.57 -18.24
C ALA A 387 26.20 -37.35 -17.35
N LEU A 388 27.23 -36.62 -16.93
CA LEU A 388 27.10 -35.37 -16.17
C LEU A 388 26.40 -34.28 -16.97
N GLU A 389 26.66 -34.16 -18.27
CA GLU A 389 25.94 -33.25 -19.15
C GLU A 389 24.43 -33.58 -19.21
N LYS A 390 24.07 -34.87 -19.26
CA LYS A 390 22.66 -35.28 -19.22
C LYS A 390 22.00 -34.95 -17.89
N GLU A 391 22.67 -35.23 -16.77
CA GLU A 391 22.12 -34.92 -15.44
C GLU A 391 21.99 -33.40 -15.24
N THR A 392 22.97 -32.63 -15.70
CA THR A 392 22.91 -31.16 -15.70
C THR A 392 21.72 -30.65 -16.50
N ASN A 393 21.45 -31.24 -17.68
CA ASN A 393 20.29 -30.84 -18.49
C ASN A 393 18.97 -31.23 -17.84
N ARG A 394 18.90 -32.38 -17.17
CA ARG A 394 17.74 -32.80 -16.37
C ARG A 394 17.50 -31.84 -15.20
N LEU A 395 18.55 -31.43 -14.49
CA LEU A 395 18.48 -30.44 -13.42
C LEU A 395 18.02 -29.08 -13.95
N LYS A 396 18.52 -28.62 -15.10
CA LYS A 396 18.05 -27.38 -15.74
C LYS A 396 16.55 -27.44 -16.07
N GLN A 397 16.06 -28.55 -16.59
CA GLN A 397 14.63 -28.73 -16.86
C GLN A 397 13.79 -28.70 -15.58
N LEU A 398 14.25 -29.38 -14.53
CA LEU A 398 13.59 -29.35 -13.22
C LEU A 398 13.56 -27.93 -12.65
N ASN A 399 14.69 -27.22 -12.70
CA ASN A 399 14.79 -25.87 -12.17
C ASN A 399 13.87 -24.90 -12.92
N SER A 400 13.82 -24.99 -14.25
CA SER A 400 12.86 -24.22 -15.05
C SER A 400 11.40 -24.55 -14.70
N HIS A 401 11.08 -25.82 -14.40
CA HIS A 401 9.73 -26.18 -13.93
C HIS A 401 9.41 -25.60 -12.55
N LEU A 402 10.37 -25.60 -11.63
CA LEU A 402 10.21 -25.02 -10.30
C LEU A 402 10.07 -23.49 -10.37
N GLU A 403 10.86 -22.82 -11.20
CA GLU A 403 10.74 -21.38 -11.46
C GLU A 403 9.35 -21.02 -12.00
N ASN A 404 8.85 -21.76 -13.00
CA ASN A 404 7.50 -21.54 -13.52
C ASN A 404 6.42 -21.76 -12.45
N ARG A 405 6.54 -22.82 -11.63
CA ARG A 405 5.61 -23.07 -10.53
C ARG A 405 5.65 -21.98 -9.47
N LEU A 406 6.83 -21.44 -9.17
CA LEU A 406 7.02 -20.35 -8.23
C LEU A 406 6.34 -19.08 -8.77
N GLN A 407 6.56 -18.73 -10.04
CA GLN A 407 5.88 -17.60 -10.68
C GLN A 407 4.35 -17.74 -10.67
N ASP A 408 3.82 -18.95 -10.89
CA ASP A 408 2.38 -19.20 -10.81
C ASP A 408 1.84 -19.04 -9.38
N GLN A 409 2.63 -19.43 -8.37
CA GLN A 409 2.28 -19.21 -6.97
C GLN A 409 2.32 -17.74 -6.59
N GLU A 410 3.32 -16.98 -7.06
CA GLU A 410 3.43 -15.53 -6.86
C GLU A 410 2.21 -14.81 -7.44
N LYS A 411 1.81 -15.13 -8.68
CA LYS A 411 0.59 -14.57 -9.31
C LYS A 411 -0.67 -14.89 -8.51
N ARG A 412 -0.77 -16.10 -7.94
CA ARG A 412 -1.91 -16.47 -7.08
C ARG A 412 -1.91 -15.67 -5.79
N LEU A 413 -0.75 -15.47 -5.17
CA LEU A 413 -0.62 -14.64 -3.97
C LEU A 413 -0.95 -13.18 -4.25
N GLU A 414 -0.54 -12.66 -5.40
CA GLU A 414 -0.90 -11.30 -5.85
C GLU A 414 -2.43 -11.15 -5.98
N MET A 415 -3.11 -12.11 -6.62
CA MET A 415 -4.57 -12.11 -6.70
C MET A 415 -5.22 -12.15 -5.31
N VAL A 416 -4.78 -13.06 -4.43
CA VAL A 416 -5.32 -13.16 -3.06
C VAL A 416 -5.08 -11.86 -2.30
N SER A 417 -3.89 -11.27 -2.40
CA SER A 417 -3.57 -9.97 -1.78
C SER A 417 -4.49 -8.87 -2.28
N SER A 418 -4.77 -8.81 -3.59
CA SER A 418 -5.70 -7.84 -4.17
C SER A 418 -7.13 -8.01 -3.65
N GLU A 419 -7.60 -9.25 -3.50
CA GLU A 419 -8.92 -9.53 -2.94
C GLU A 419 -8.98 -9.19 -1.44
N VAL A 420 -7.92 -9.50 -0.68
CA VAL A 420 -7.81 -9.08 0.73
C VAL A 420 -7.87 -7.56 0.84
N ALA A 421 -7.16 -6.82 0.00
CA ALA A 421 -7.23 -5.36 -0.02
C ALA A 421 -8.65 -4.83 -0.31
N LYS A 422 -9.37 -5.45 -1.26
CA LYS A 422 -10.79 -5.13 -1.54
C LYS A 422 -11.67 -5.40 -0.33
N THR A 423 -11.51 -6.55 0.33
CA THR A 423 -12.28 -6.88 1.55
C THR A 423 -11.98 -5.91 2.69
N TRP A 424 -10.72 -5.52 2.86
CA TRP A 424 -10.32 -4.54 3.86
C TRP A 424 -10.97 -3.17 3.60
N HIS A 425 -11.07 -2.77 2.33
CA HIS A 425 -11.76 -1.54 1.95
C HIS A 425 -13.26 -1.59 2.26
N VAL A 426 -13.92 -2.73 1.99
CA VAL A 426 -15.34 -2.94 2.35
C VAL A 426 -15.54 -2.92 3.86
N VAL A 427 -14.68 -3.60 4.62
CA VAL A 427 -14.70 -3.58 6.09
C VAL A 427 -14.50 -2.16 6.62
N GLY A 428 -13.58 -1.40 6.04
CA GLY A 428 -13.36 0.01 6.38
C GLY A 428 -14.59 0.88 6.11
N LYS A 429 -15.29 0.68 4.98
CA LYS A 429 -16.58 1.35 4.71
C LYS A 429 -17.64 0.99 5.76
N MET A 430 -17.78 -0.30 6.08
CA MET A 430 -18.74 -0.77 7.07
C MET A 430 -18.43 -0.22 8.47
N GLN A 431 -17.16 -0.12 8.84
CA GLN A 431 -16.72 0.46 10.10
C GLN A 431 -17.06 1.95 10.20
N LYS A 432 -16.86 2.72 9.12
CA LYS A 432 -17.27 4.13 9.07
C LYS A 432 -18.79 4.28 9.18
N GLN A 433 -19.56 3.44 8.47
CA GLN A 433 -21.02 3.43 8.56
C GLN A 433 -21.49 3.07 9.98
N HIS A 434 -20.86 2.09 10.62
CA HIS A 434 -21.17 1.71 12.00
C HIS A 434 -20.88 2.85 12.98
N GLN A 435 -19.75 3.55 12.83
CA GLN A 435 -19.44 4.74 13.62
C GLN A 435 -20.49 5.83 13.41
N MET A 436 -20.88 6.10 12.17
CA MET A 436 -21.93 7.08 11.86
C MET A 436 -23.26 6.71 12.52
N LEU A 437 -23.70 5.45 12.38
CA LEU A 437 -24.93 4.97 13.00
C LEU A 437 -24.86 5.06 14.53
N HIS A 438 -23.74 4.70 15.13
CA HIS A 438 -23.52 4.83 16.58
C HIS A 438 -23.59 6.29 17.04
N THR A 439 -23.03 7.24 16.27
CA THR A 439 -23.18 8.68 16.59
C THR A 439 -24.62 9.16 16.48
N GLN A 440 -25.36 8.72 15.45
CA GLN A 440 -26.78 9.04 15.30
C GLN A 440 -27.61 8.46 16.44
N GLU A 441 -27.34 7.21 16.84
CA GLU A 441 -27.98 6.57 17.98
C GLU A 441 -27.76 7.37 19.28
N ASN A 442 -26.53 7.83 19.52
CA ASN A 442 -26.22 8.64 20.70
C ASN A 442 -26.94 10.00 20.69
N ILE A 443 -27.06 10.64 19.53
CA ILE A 443 -27.85 11.87 19.37
C ILE A 443 -29.31 11.60 19.73
N LEU A 444 -29.91 10.55 19.17
CA LEU A 444 -31.31 10.18 19.45
C LEU A 444 -31.53 9.82 20.93
N ARG A 445 -30.58 9.11 21.56
CA ARG A 445 -30.62 8.82 23.00
C ARG A 445 -30.58 10.11 23.82
N TYR A 446 -29.77 11.08 23.43
CA TYR A 446 -29.69 12.38 24.08
C TYR A 446 -30.99 13.19 23.92
N GLU A 447 -31.54 13.27 22.71
CA GLU A 447 -32.82 13.94 22.45
C GLU A 447 -33.96 13.30 23.26
N LEU A 448 -34.00 11.98 23.32
CA LEU A 448 -35.01 11.25 24.09
C LEU A 448 -34.85 11.50 25.59
N ALA A 449 -33.63 11.58 26.10
CA ALA A 449 -33.36 11.96 27.49
C ALA A 449 -33.81 13.41 27.78
N GLN A 450 -33.56 14.36 26.87
CA GLN A 450 -34.05 15.73 26.99
C GLN A 450 -35.59 15.79 27.00
N LYS A 451 -36.26 15.09 26.08
CA LYS A 451 -37.73 15.02 26.02
C LYS A 451 -38.32 14.43 27.31
N ARG A 452 -37.71 13.37 27.86
CA ARG A 452 -38.10 12.82 29.17
C ARG A 452 -37.94 13.82 30.30
N LYS A 453 -36.86 14.60 30.30
CA LYS A 453 -36.64 15.66 31.29
C LYS A 453 -37.73 16.73 31.23
N LEU A 454 -38.01 17.24 30.03
CA LEU A 454 -39.06 18.24 29.83
C LEU A 454 -40.44 17.72 30.27
N LEU A 455 -40.75 16.46 29.95
CA LEU A 455 -41.99 15.83 30.37
C LEU A 455 -42.10 15.73 31.89
N ASN A 456 -41.00 15.42 32.58
CA ASN A 456 -40.97 15.43 34.05
C ASN A 456 -41.13 16.84 34.63
N GLU A 457 -40.49 17.85 34.06
CA GLU A 457 -40.68 19.26 34.47
C GLU A 457 -42.16 19.67 34.31
N LEU A 458 -42.80 19.33 33.19
CA LEU A 458 -44.24 19.58 32.99
C LEU A 458 -45.13 18.80 33.97
N LYS A 459 -44.76 17.58 34.34
CA LYS A 459 -45.47 16.81 35.37
C LYS A 459 -45.36 17.47 36.74
N GLU A 460 -44.17 17.96 37.11
CA GLU A 460 -43.94 18.69 38.36
C GLU A 460 -44.76 19.99 38.39
N GLU A 461 -44.80 20.74 37.28
CA GLU A 461 -45.62 21.95 37.15
C GLU A 461 -47.13 21.65 37.27
N LEU A 462 -47.60 20.55 36.67
CA LEU A 462 -48.99 20.10 36.80
C LEU A 462 -49.33 19.70 38.24
N GLU A 463 -48.44 18.98 38.92
CA GLU A 463 -48.61 18.59 40.32
C GLU A 463 -48.64 19.84 41.22
N TYR A 464 -47.74 20.79 40.97
CA TYR A 464 -47.74 22.08 41.67
C TYR A 464 -49.03 22.87 41.45
N CYS A 465 -49.54 22.92 40.22
CA CYS A 465 -50.85 23.53 39.95
C CYS A 465 -51.97 22.80 40.70
N ARG A 466 -51.96 21.46 40.70
CA ARG A 466 -52.94 20.63 41.41
C ARG A 466 -52.91 20.90 42.92
N GLU A 467 -51.72 21.00 43.52
CA GLU A 467 -51.54 21.32 44.93
C GLU A 467 -52.07 22.72 45.26
N LYS A 468 -51.76 23.73 44.44
CA LYS A 468 -52.32 25.08 44.60
C LYS A 468 -53.84 25.11 44.55
N TRP A 469 -54.45 24.35 43.65
CA TRP A 469 -55.90 24.22 43.57
C TRP A 469 -56.49 23.53 44.82
N MET A 470 -55.80 22.52 45.35
CA MET A 470 -56.19 21.86 46.60
C MET A 470 -56.13 22.84 47.79
N GLN A 471 -55.05 23.62 47.91
CA GLN A 471 -54.91 24.65 48.94
C GLN A 471 -55.99 25.74 48.80
N ALA A 472 -56.32 26.16 47.57
CA ALA A 472 -57.39 27.12 47.32
C ALA A 472 -58.76 26.55 47.74
N ARG A 473 -59.04 25.27 47.43
CA ARG A 473 -60.27 24.59 47.87
C ARG A 473 -60.34 24.44 49.39
N GLU A 474 -59.23 24.11 50.04
CA GLU A 474 -59.17 24.02 51.50
C GLU A 474 -59.42 25.39 52.15
N LYS A 475 -58.79 26.46 51.64
CA LYS A 475 -59.06 27.83 52.07
C LYS A 475 -60.52 28.21 51.86
N ASN A 476 -61.11 27.91 50.69
CA ASN A 476 -62.52 28.16 50.43
C ASN A 476 -63.42 27.40 51.41
N SER A 477 -63.11 26.13 51.72
CA SER A 477 -63.83 25.35 52.73
C SER A 477 -63.71 25.94 54.13
N ILE A 478 -62.53 26.45 54.51
CA ILE A 478 -62.32 27.15 55.79
C ILE A 478 -63.11 28.45 55.82
N THR A 479 -63.05 29.27 54.76
CA THR A 479 -63.80 30.53 54.70
C THR A 479 -65.31 30.28 54.68
N GLU A 480 -65.78 29.20 54.06
CA GLU A 480 -67.19 28.80 54.09
C GLU A 480 -67.63 28.40 55.51
N LYS A 481 -66.80 27.62 56.22
CA LYS A 481 -67.05 27.28 57.64
C LYS A 481 -67.08 28.52 58.52
N GLN A 482 -66.13 29.44 58.34
CA GLN A 482 -66.08 30.72 59.06
C GLN A 482 -67.31 31.58 58.76
N TRP A 483 -67.74 31.64 57.50
CA TRP A 483 -68.94 32.36 57.09
C TRP A 483 -70.21 31.76 57.72
N LYS A 484 -70.34 30.43 57.73
CA LYS A 484 -71.43 29.73 58.43
C LYS A 484 -71.40 29.99 59.95
N GLN A 485 -70.22 30.00 60.57
CA GLN A 485 -70.05 30.35 61.99
C GLN A 485 -70.52 31.78 62.27
N LEU A 486 -70.07 32.76 61.48
CA LEU A 486 -70.51 34.15 61.59
C LEU A 486 -72.02 34.27 61.39
N GLN A 487 -72.59 33.59 60.40
CA GLN A 487 -74.03 33.58 60.17
C GLN A 487 -74.79 33.00 61.39
N SER A 488 -74.28 31.93 62.00
CA SER A 488 -74.85 31.35 63.22
C SER A 488 -74.70 32.28 64.43
N GLU A 489 -73.59 33.00 64.54
CA GLU A 489 -73.33 33.99 65.60
C GLU A 489 -74.25 35.20 65.44
N PHE A 490 -74.40 35.75 64.24
CA PHE A 490 -75.35 36.82 63.94
C PHE A 490 -76.79 36.39 64.19
N ALA A 491 -77.16 35.16 63.82
CA ALA A 491 -78.48 34.62 64.14
C ALA A 491 -78.69 34.47 65.66
N SER A 492 -77.64 34.12 66.40
CA SER A 492 -77.68 34.02 67.88
C SER A 492 -77.75 35.39 68.54
N ARG A 493 -77.01 36.40 68.02
CA ARG A 493 -77.09 37.80 68.44
C ARG A 493 -78.48 38.35 68.18
N ARG A 494 -79.04 38.12 66.98
CA ARG A 494 -80.41 38.50 66.63
C ARG A 494 -81.44 37.87 67.58
N LYS A 495 -81.32 36.57 67.88
CA LYS A 495 -82.17 35.91 68.88
C LYS A 495 -81.99 36.49 70.29
N ASN A 496 -80.76 36.80 70.71
CA ASN A 496 -80.50 37.42 72.01
C ASN A 496 -81.01 38.87 72.08
N ASP A 497 -80.92 39.63 70.98
CA ASP A 497 -81.52 40.95 70.84
C ASP A 497 -83.06 40.85 70.90
N ASP A 498 -83.65 39.79 70.31
CA ASP A 498 -85.09 39.49 70.45
C ASP A 498 -85.49 39.10 71.90
N PHE A 499 -84.56 38.57 72.72
CA PHE A 499 -84.79 38.26 74.14
C PHE A 499 -84.53 39.44 75.10
N ASN A 500 -83.62 40.37 74.74
CA ASN A 500 -83.24 41.51 75.59
C ASN A 500 -83.83 42.85 75.15
N ASN A 501 -84.58 42.91 74.05
CA ASN A 501 -85.21 44.14 73.59
C ASN A 501 -86.74 44.00 73.54
N SER A 502 -87.36 43.95 74.72
CA SER A 502 -88.71 44.46 74.89
C SER A 502 -88.67 46.00 74.85
N GLY A 503 -88.87 46.58 73.67
CA GLY A 503 -89.16 48.01 73.56
C GLY A 503 -88.54 48.67 72.34
N GLU A 504 -89.44 49.08 71.43
CA GLU A 504 -89.27 50.29 70.63
C GLU A 504 -88.32 50.22 69.44
N SER A 505 -88.84 49.77 68.29
CA SER A 505 -88.65 50.49 67.03
C SER A 505 -89.59 49.92 65.97
N GLY A 506 -90.67 50.65 65.71
CA GLY A 506 -91.55 50.43 64.57
C GLY A 506 -90.87 50.95 63.30
N TYR A 507 -90.57 50.04 62.39
CA TYR A 507 -90.51 50.34 60.96
C TYR A 507 -90.89 49.07 60.18
N SER A 508 -92.18 48.97 59.90
CA SER A 508 -92.67 48.10 58.83
C SER A 508 -92.67 48.94 57.55
N ASP A 509 -91.82 48.56 56.59
CA ASP A 509 -92.05 48.82 55.18
C ASP A 509 -91.96 47.49 54.43
N GLU A 510 -92.73 47.38 53.38
CA GLU A 510 -93.43 46.18 52.96
C GLU A 510 -92.57 45.14 52.21
N ARG A 511 -92.65 43.90 52.69
CA ARG A 511 -93.11 42.71 51.96
C ARG A 511 -92.67 42.58 50.48
N GLU A 512 -91.69 41.70 50.24
CA GLU A 512 -91.93 40.49 49.44
C GLU A 512 -90.99 39.37 49.88
N SER A 513 -91.54 38.46 50.69
CA SER A 513 -90.95 37.18 51.03
C SER A 513 -91.95 36.10 50.62
N SER A 514 -91.70 35.45 49.50
CA SER A 514 -92.27 34.14 49.17
C SER A 514 -91.14 33.12 49.20
N ALA A 515 -90.88 32.58 50.40
CA ALA A 515 -90.34 31.24 50.49
C ALA A 515 -91.46 30.29 50.05
N SER A 516 -91.42 29.85 48.80
CA SER A 516 -92.06 28.62 48.36
C SER A 516 -90.97 27.75 47.75
N ASP A 517 -90.64 26.74 48.54
CA ASP A 517 -90.03 25.47 48.20
C ASP A 517 -90.06 25.09 46.71
N SER A 518 -88.88 24.92 46.13
CA SER A 518 -88.63 24.12 44.93
C SER A 518 -87.17 23.66 45.00
N GLU A 519 -86.88 22.73 45.92
CA GLU A 519 -85.63 21.96 45.89
C GLU A 519 -85.41 21.25 44.53
N GLU A 520 -86.47 21.13 43.72
CA GLU A 520 -86.44 20.56 42.35
C GLU A 520 -85.69 21.44 41.33
N ASP A 521 -85.77 22.78 41.39
CA ASP A 521 -85.11 23.64 40.39
C ASP A 521 -83.61 23.80 40.65
N ARG A 522 -83.18 23.69 41.92
CA ARG A 522 -81.76 23.74 42.28
C ARG A 522 -81.06 22.40 42.02
N ALA A 523 -81.78 21.29 42.17
CA ALA A 523 -81.32 19.96 41.78
C ALA A 523 -81.26 19.82 40.25
N GLY A 524 -82.25 20.32 39.51
CA GLY A 524 -82.25 20.29 38.05
C GLY A 524 -81.11 21.11 37.42
N ILE A 525 -80.75 22.26 37.99
CA ILE A 525 -79.60 23.04 37.51
C ILE A 525 -78.27 22.35 37.86
N LEU A 526 -78.18 21.65 38.99
CA LEU A 526 -76.98 20.89 39.36
C LEU A 526 -76.83 19.60 38.55
N GLU A 527 -77.94 18.94 38.19
CA GLU A 527 -77.99 17.75 37.35
C GLU A 527 -77.63 18.10 35.90
N VAL A 528 -78.17 19.18 35.33
CA VAL A 528 -77.81 19.66 33.98
C VAL A 528 -76.33 20.08 33.92
N VAL A 529 -75.81 20.77 34.93
CA VAL A 529 -74.39 21.16 34.97
C VAL A 529 -73.48 19.94 35.18
N GLN A 530 -73.91 18.92 35.93
CA GLN A 530 -73.16 17.66 36.08
C GLN A 530 -73.19 16.81 34.81
N GLU A 531 -74.30 16.78 34.07
CA GLU A 531 -74.43 16.09 32.78
C GLU A 531 -73.62 16.78 31.68
N GLU A 532 -73.56 18.11 31.69
CA GLU A 532 -72.78 18.91 30.76
C GLU A 532 -71.27 18.82 31.05
N ILE A 533 -70.86 18.77 32.31
CA ILE A 533 -69.47 18.46 32.71
C ILE A 533 -69.10 17.02 32.33
N ALA A 534 -69.99 16.04 32.53
CA ALA A 534 -69.74 14.65 32.14
C ALA A 534 -69.65 14.47 30.62
N ASN A 535 -70.45 15.21 29.83
CA ASN A 535 -70.34 15.24 28.37
C ASN A 535 -69.04 15.93 27.91
N ILE A 536 -68.63 17.02 28.54
CA ILE A 536 -67.34 17.69 28.23
C ILE A 536 -66.16 16.79 28.59
N GLU A 537 -66.18 16.08 29.71
CA GLU A 537 -65.13 15.12 30.09
C GLU A 537 -65.06 13.90 29.15
N LYS A 538 -66.20 13.46 28.61
CA LYS A 538 -66.27 12.37 27.63
C LYS A 538 -65.77 12.83 26.26
N GLN A 539 -66.17 14.03 25.83
CA GLN A 539 -65.71 14.65 24.59
C GLN A 539 -64.20 14.94 24.62
N CYS A 540 -63.65 15.41 25.74
CA CYS A 540 -62.21 15.61 25.90
C CYS A 540 -61.39 14.30 26.00
N LYS A 541 -62.00 13.17 26.37
CA LYS A 541 -61.34 11.85 26.34
C LYS A 541 -61.30 11.26 24.94
N ASP A 542 -62.41 11.36 24.20
CA ASP A 542 -62.54 10.81 22.85
C ASP A 542 -61.69 11.62 21.85
N ASP A 543 -61.65 12.96 21.96
CA ASP A 543 -60.82 13.81 21.10
C ASP A 543 -59.31 13.67 21.40
N GLY A 544 -58.94 13.32 22.64
CA GLY A 544 -57.55 13.15 23.08
C GLY A 544 -56.90 11.82 22.69
N GLU A 545 -57.69 10.77 22.46
CA GLU A 545 -57.21 9.46 21.98
C GLU A 545 -57.22 9.38 20.44
N GLN A 546 -58.20 9.99 19.78
CA GLN A 546 -58.29 10.02 18.32
C GLN A 546 -57.18 10.89 17.69
N ALA A 547 -56.91 12.08 18.24
CA ALA A 547 -55.87 12.99 17.73
C ALA A 547 -54.44 12.41 17.85
N LYS A 548 -54.17 11.61 18.89
CA LYS A 548 -52.86 10.94 19.07
C LYS A 548 -52.70 9.76 18.12
N HIS A 549 -53.77 9.03 17.82
CA HIS A 549 -53.71 7.88 16.91
C HIS A 549 -53.49 8.30 15.45
N ASP A 550 -54.12 9.40 15.02
CA ASP A 550 -53.98 9.91 13.66
C ASP A 550 -52.62 10.61 13.42
N ASP A 551 -52.07 11.34 14.39
CA ASP A 551 -50.72 11.92 14.29
C ASP A 551 -49.63 10.85 14.29
N ILE A 552 -49.78 9.79 15.10
CA ILE A 552 -48.83 8.68 15.12
C ILE A 552 -48.93 7.87 13.81
N SER A 553 -50.15 7.59 13.31
CA SER A 553 -50.35 6.86 12.05
C SER A 553 -49.81 7.64 10.84
N ASN A 554 -50.00 8.97 10.79
CA ASN A 554 -49.50 9.82 9.72
C ASN A 554 -47.97 10.00 9.77
N THR A 555 -47.37 10.02 10.97
CA THR A 555 -45.90 10.04 11.11
C THR A 555 -45.27 8.71 10.71
N TYR A 556 -45.89 7.57 11.02
CA TYR A 556 -45.44 6.26 10.52
C TYR A 556 -45.52 6.15 8.99
N LYS A 557 -46.61 6.63 8.36
CA LYS A 557 -46.73 6.64 6.89
C LYS A 557 -45.68 7.55 6.22
N ARG A 558 -45.40 8.74 6.78
CA ARG A 558 -44.32 9.61 6.29
C ARG A 558 -42.94 8.98 6.46
N LEU A 559 -42.70 8.26 7.55
CA LEU A 559 -41.44 7.54 7.76
C LEU A 559 -41.29 6.39 6.75
N GLU A 560 -42.37 5.67 6.48
CA GLU A 560 -42.40 4.55 5.53
C GLU A 560 -42.15 5.04 4.09
N GLU A 561 -42.76 6.15 3.68
CA GLU A 561 -42.49 6.81 2.40
C GLU A 561 -41.03 7.29 2.31
N HIS A 562 -40.49 7.91 3.35
CA HIS A 562 -39.10 8.39 3.36
C HIS A 562 -38.07 7.26 3.32
N ILE A 563 -38.35 6.13 3.99
CA ILE A 563 -37.49 4.93 3.96
C ILE A 563 -37.52 4.30 2.56
N LEU A 564 -38.70 4.21 1.93
CA LEU A 564 -38.83 3.70 0.56
C LEU A 564 -38.13 4.60 -0.46
N GLU A 565 -38.23 5.92 -0.31
CA GLU A 565 -37.52 6.92 -1.15
C GLU A 565 -36.00 6.78 -1.01
N THR A 566 -35.51 6.61 0.23
CA THR A 566 -34.07 6.47 0.53
C THR A 566 -33.51 5.16 -0.04
N ILE A 567 -34.24 4.06 0.07
CA ILE A 567 -33.85 2.76 -0.51
C ILE A 567 -33.78 2.86 -2.04
N LYS A 568 -34.75 3.54 -2.67
CA LYS A 568 -34.79 3.76 -4.12
C LYS A 568 -33.62 4.62 -4.60
N LYS A 569 -33.23 5.63 -3.83
CA LYS A 569 -32.08 6.52 -4.09
C LYS A 569 -30.73 5.80 -3.91
N THR A 570 -30.63 4.85 -2.98
CA THR A 570 -29.42 4.02 -2.80
C THR A 570 -29.24 2.95 -3.88
N GLN A 571 -30.30 2.60 -4.63
CA GLN A 571 -30.24 1.62 -5.71
C GLN A 571 -29.94 2.24 -7.09
N SER A 572 -30.04 3.56 -7.25
CA SER A 572 -29.85 4.24 -8.54
C SER A 572 -28.46 4.83 -8.79
N GLY A 573 -27.52 4.74 -7.85
CA GLY A 573 -26.09 4.95 -8.12
C GLY A 573 -25.69 6.30 -8.76
N GLU A 574 -26.36 7.41 -8.41
CA GLU A 574 -25.96 8.76 -8.84
C GLU A 574 -25.23 9.51 -7.72
N GLU A 575 -24.16 10.20 -8.12
CA GLU A 575 -23.22 10.95 -7.30
C GLU A 575 -23.88 12.11 -6.52
N PHE A 576 -23.34 12.39 -5.33
CA PHE A 576 -23.67 13.56 -4.51
C PHE A 576 -23.15 14.84 -5.18
N PRO A 577 -23.97 15.91 -5.34
CA PRO A 577 -23.47 17.26 -5.52
C PRO A 577 -23.22 17.93 -4.16
N GLU A 578 -22.20 18.80 -4.18
CA GLU A 578 -21.71 19.65 -3.11
C GLU A 578 -22.78 20.52 -2.43
N ALA A 579 -22.53 20.79 -1.15
CA ALA A 579 -23.30 21.69 -0.32
C ALA A 579 -22.97 23.15 -0.65
N GLU A 580 -23.97 23.89 -1.15
CA GLU A 580 -23.96 25.35 -1.11
C GLU A 580 -24.76 25.87 0.09
N THR A 581 -24.23 26.97 0.63
CA THR A 581 -24.65 27.77 1.78
C THR A 581 -26.09 28.31 1.71
N PRO A 582 -26.82 28.43 2.84
CA PRO A 582 -28.13 29.07 2.84
C PRO A 582 -28.05 30.56 3.22
N GLU A 583 -28.51 31.42 2.31
CA GLU A 583 -28.92 32.80 2.56
C GLU A 583 -30.46 32.84 2.44
N GLN A 584 -31.14 33.29 3.52
CA GLN A 584 -32.39 34.10 3.57
C GLN A 584 -33.64 33.66 2.75
N VAL A 585 -34.91 33.71 3.16
CA VAL A 585 -35.75 34.17 4.30
C VAL A 585 -37.07 33.37 4.13
N ASP A 586 -37.78 33.02 5.20
CA ASP A 586 -39.21 33.35 5.32
C ASP A 586 -39.76 32.94 6.70
N GLU A 587 -40.24 33.97 7.39
CA GLU A 587 -40.97 33.95 8.65
C GLU A 587 -42.36 33.33 8.43
N PRO A 588 -42.94 32.69 9.46
CA PRO A 588 -44.10 33.39 10.02
C PRO A 588 -44.14 33.40 11.55
N ALA A 589 -44.72 34.49 12.02
CA ALA A 589 -44.95 34.84 13.40
C ALA A 589 -45.87 33.87 14.16
N ALA A 590 -45.48 33.54 15.40
CA ALA A 590 -46.40 33.33 16.52
C ALA A 590 -45.67 33.64 17.84
N ALA A 591 -46.16 34.65 18.54
CA ALA A 591 -45.67 35.12 19.83
C ALA A 591 -46.10 34.20 21.00
N ALA A 592 -45.21 33.96 21.97
CA ALA A 592 -45.43 34.19 23.41
C ALA A 592 -44.31 33.59 24.30
N ALA A 593 -43.86 34.40 25.28
CA ALA A 593 -43.14 34.07 26.53
C ALA A 593 -41.61 33.77 26.51
N THR A 594 -40.82 34.83 26.61
CA THR A 594 -39.61 34.95 27.48
C THR A 594 -40.07 34.85 28.96
N THR A 595 -39.33 34.30 29.94
CA THR A 595 -38.02 34.72 30.46
C THR A 595 -37.37 33.59 31.30
N SER A 596 -36.30 32.96 30.82
CA SER A 596 -35.29 32.30 31.67
C SER A 596 -34.01 33.10 31.51
N SER A 597 -33.42 33.53 32.62
CA SER A 597 -32.28 34.45 32.65
C SER A 597 -31.12 33.88 31.83
N HIS A 598 -30.45 34.73 31.06
CA HIS A 598 -29.23 34.38 30.32
C HIS A 598 -28.18 33.68 31.22
N GLU A 599 -28.20 33.95 32.51
CA GLU A 599 -27.37 33.33 33.54
C GLU A 599 -27.73 31.85 33.81
N GLU A 600 -29.00 31.46 33.72
CA GLU A 600 -29.44 30.06 33.83
C GLU A 600 -29.03 29.26 32.59
N ILE A 601 -29.04 29.90 31.42
CA ILE A 601 -28.58 29.29 30.17
C ILE A 601 -27.06 29.05 30.23
N LEU A 602 -26.29 30.00 30.73
CA LEU A 602 -24.84 29.85 30.93
C LEU A 602 -24.53 28.77 31.99
N SER A 603 -25.25 28.77 33.11
CA SER A 603 -25.09 27.75 34.16
C SER A 603 -25.44 26.34 33.66
N ARG A 604 -26.49 26.20 32.83
CA ARG A 604 -26.82 24.93 32.16
C ARG A 604 -25.73 24.50 31.17
N LYS A 605 -25.13 25.44 30.45
CA LYS A 605 -24.00 25.16 29.54
C LYS A 605 -22.75 24.74 30.31
N GLU A 606 -22.42 25.40 31.42
CA GLU A 606 -21.29 25.03 32.28
C GLU A 606 -21.49 23.66 32.94
N ALA A 607 -22.69 23.37 33.45
CA ALA A 607 -23.02 22.06 34.02
C ALA A 607 -23.03 20.93 32.98
N ARG A 608 -23.31 21.25 31.71
CA ARG A 608 -23.17 20.29 30.59
C ARG A 608 -21.70 20.07 30.24
N LEU A 609 -20.90 21.13 30.22
CA LEU A 609 -19.46 21.05 29.98
C LEU A 609 -18.75 20.21 31.05
N ARG A 610 -19.05 20.44 32.35
CA ARG A 610 -18.50 19.60 33.43
C ARG A 610 -18.84 18.12 33.29
N ARG A 611 -20.08 17.80 32.91
CA ARG A 611 -20.47 16.40 32.67
C ARG A 611 -19.69 15.79 31.50
N LEU A 612 -19.50 16.53 30.41
CA LEU A 612 -18.68 16.08 29.29
C LEU A 612 -17.19 15.94 29.67
N GLU A 613 -16.67 16.81 30.53
CA GLU A 613 -15.31 16.68 31.08
C GLU A 613 -15.15 15.45 31.99
N GLU A 614 -16.18 15.11 32.77
CA GLU A 614 -16.19 13.88 33.59
C GLU A 614 -16.31 12.62 32.72
N GLU A 615 -17.19 12.62 31.72
CA GLU A 615 -17.36 11.51 30.77
C GLU A 615 -16.08 11.27 29.95
N THR A 616 -15.39 12.32 29.51
CA THR A 616 -14.12 12.20 28.78
C THR A 616 -12.99 11.68 29.68
N LYS A 617 -12.92 12.09 30.96
CA LYS A 617 -11.98 11.53 31.93
C LYS A 617 -12.24 10.05 32.18
N GLU A 618 -13.50 9.63 32.28
CA GLU A 618 -13.85 8.22 32.43
C GLU A 618 -13.46 7.41 31.18
N LEU A 619 -13.71 7.94 29.99
CA LEU A 619 -13.33 7.31 28.73
C LEU A 619 -11.81 7.14 28.62
N VAL A 620 -11.04 8.17 28.95
CA VAL A 620 -9.57 8.12 28.99
C VAL A 620 -9.11 7.08 30.00
N GLY A 621 -9.74 7.00 31.18
CA GLY A 621 -9.45 5.96 32.18
C GLY A 621 -9.71 4.54 31.67
N ILE A 622 -10.75 4.32 30.86
CA ILE A 622 -11.03 3.03 30.22
C ILE A 622 -9.98 2.72 29.13
N VAL A 623 -9.60 3.71 28.31
CA VAL A 623 -8.58 3.55 27.27
C VAL A 623 -7.22 3.19 27.89
N VAL A 624 -6.81 3.86 28.97
CA VAL A 624 -5.57 3.56 29.70
C VAL A 624 -5.62 2.14 30.29
N LYS A 625 -6.74 1.73 30.88
CA LYS A 625 -6.91 0.35 31.37
C LYS A 625 -6.85 -0.68 30.25
N ASN A 626 -7.41 -0.39 29.07
CA ASN A 626 -7.33 -1.27 27.92
C ASN A 626 -5.91 -1.32 27.32
N ALA A 627 -5.18 -0.20 27.31
CA ALA A 627 -3.77 -0.17 26.91
C ALA A 627 -2.92 -1.03 27.84
N PHE A 628 -3.11 -0.92 29.16
CA PHE A 628 -2.41 -1.74 30.15
C PHE A 628 -2.73 -3.25 30.00
N ARG A 629 -4.00 -3.59 29.73
CA ARG A 629 -4.38 -4.98 29.41
C ARG A 629 -3.73 -5.46 28.11
N GLY A 630 -3.65 -4.59 27.10
CA GLY A 630 -2.95 -4.88 25.84
C GLY A 630 -1.47 -5.20 26.07
N GLU A 631 -0.79 -4.41 26.89
CA GLU A 631 0.61 -4.61 27.28
C GLU A 631 0.81 -5.91 28.08
N GLU A 632 -0.13 -6.25 28.97
CA GLU A 632 -0.12 -7.52 29.70
C GLU A 632 -0.31 -8.72 28.75
N PHE A 633 -1.16 -8.58 27.73
CA PHE A 633 -1.33 -9.60 26.70
C PHE A 633 -0.07 -9.73 25.83
N CYS A 634 0.52 -8.62 25.38
CA CYS A 634 1.78 -8.63 24.63
C CYS A 634 2.91 -9.27 25.43
N SER A 635 3.02 -8.95 26.72
CA SER A 635 4.00 -9.57 27.61
C SER A 635 3.78 -11.09 27.75
N LYS A 636 2.53 -11.53 27.93
CA LYS A 636 2.19 -12.97 27.94
C LYS A 636 2.48 -13.65 26.60
N LEU A 637 2.27 -12.94 25.49
CA LEU A 637 2.52 -13.46 24.14
C LEU A 637 4.01 -13.59 23.86
N ASN A 638 4.83 -12.63 24.31
CA ASN A 638 6.30 -12.72 24.26
C ASN A 638 6.82 -13.88 25.12
N VAL A 639 6.30 -14.05 26.35
CA VAL A 639 6.65 -15.20 27.20
C VAL A 639 6.26 -16.55 26.54
N LEU A 640 5.13 -16.61 25.84
CA LEU A 640 4.74 -17.78 25.07
C LEU A 640 5.66 -17.99 23.84
N HIS A 641 6.05 -16.92 23.17
CA HIS A 641 6.96 -16.95 22.02
C HIS A 641 8.36 -17.41 22.45
N ASP A 642 8.87 -16.98 23.61
CA ASP A 642 10.14 -17.45 24.15
C ASP A 642 10.07 -18.93 24.56
N LYS A 643 8.93 -19.37 25.09
CA LYS A 643 8.75 -20.73 25.59
C LYS A 643 8.51 -21.77 24.48
N TYR A 644 7.93 -21.36 23.35
CA TYR A 644 7.51 -22.26 22.27
C TYR A 644 8.09 -21.94 20.89
N GLY A 645 8.65 -20.74 20.68
CA GLY A 645 9.21 -20.28 19.41
C GLY A 645 10.71 -20.53 19.24
N GLY A 646 11.46 -20.83 20.31
CA GLY A 646 12.90 -21.09 20.25
C GLY A 646 13.31 -22.49 19.75
N GLY A 647 12.36 -23.39 19.47
CA GLY A 647 12.65 -24.79 19.18
C GLY A 647 12.91 -25.15 17.71
N SER A 648 12.74 -24.22 16.75
CA SER A 648 12.69 -24.57 15.32
C SER A 648 13.89 -24.11 14.48
N SER A 649 14.97 -23.59 15.08
CA SER A 649 16.07 -23.00 14.31
C SER A 649 17.47 -23.51 14.66
N GLN A 650 17.60 -24.62 15.40
CA GLN A 650 18.92 -25.16 15.80
C GLN A 650 19.23 -26.60 15.34
N GLU A 651 18.42 -27.22 14.49
CA GLU A 651 18.64 -28.61 14.03
C GLU A 651 19.11 -28.78 12.57
N GLU A 652 19.37 -27.70 11.81
CA GLU A 652 19.76 -27.83 10.38
C GLU A 652 21.25 -27.65 10.05
N ASP A 653 22.14 -27.45 11.03
CA ASP A 653 23.60 -27.31 10.78
C ASP A 653 24.42 -28.58 11.10
N SER A 654 23.81 -29.76 11.09
CA SER A 654 24.55 -31.02 11.26
C SER A 654 23.92 -32.18 10.48
N ASN A 655 24.08 -32.17 9.16
CA ASN A 655 24.17 -33.40 8.36
C ASN A 655 24.84 -33.17 7.00
#